data_AF-A0A2X0WZ89-F1
#
_entry.id   AF-A0A2X0WZ89-F1
#
_cell.length_a   1.000
_cell.length_b   1.000
_cell.length_c   1.000
_cell.angle_alpha   90.00
_cell.angle_beta   90.00
_cell.angle_gamma   90.00
#
_symmetry.space_group_name_H-M   'P 1'
#
loop_
_entity.id
_entity.type
_entity.pdbx_description
1 polymer ?
#
loop_
_entity_poly.entity_id
_entity_poly.type
_entity_poly.pdbx_seq_one_letter_code
_entity_poly.pdbx_strand_id
1 'polypeptide(L)'
;MASKDKNQDHPVFKNVVASKRTYAYALLQGKSVWNAEKGYSTRVAPTQIGSIKSKDGIGECVFNINFLSENPEFIPWKVIRVGQGKFEYERRSEAEIKEIKQKLADSQDILDDIKANPSKPGIRTKASVARNSGSATPKTCGTARKFGDYYLLKSFMDKMPSFNILKKIMPDDKYILLVYMIMTCLSKGIKSISYEIEAFVREHALDLDINSYKDHIQRLYKYIDENGVINEFAKFKTQYHKKKNGNKHMQFLALDGTNVDNAGNCLTKAQYGKSKSGTDNKVINFITLVDQSTHELFSTVTYAGNITDVLTVESVCRQLVDRGAGDNISLVCDRGFWSINNISAMLEHNISFVCNCNIAKSKLIKEQVDVISRDLLRDRGLVFSSSADITDTAPKLLAGKTIQLPWSYTQKILSKMARENNESYKPVRQKEKNLYVHFIFSREIYEESMNKYRVLIKELNDAYDIASNWQEVIAGKEPSELTAAHTNLLKDKLVDLFQYSDEVADTDSSFDKNAQPQQRYYPRYYAISRLCRQIATRVLVSDCVDNVIEANEIYAQRNNVEVGYSIIKGELGGSTLNASTDKTVNAKVFILSLASEVQRQMLEANKVFNKEQIKNNLPPVKLCHNSFRGTLRSLEAIEATIDKENGSIIFSGGILKRQSELIRSFGIEPLDTLTRAAYAKEEGFSFKR
;
A
#
# COMPACT_ATOMS: atom_id res chain seq x y z
N MET A 1 61.63 -33.45 -1.29
CA MET A 1 61.50 -31.99 -1.11
C MET A 1 60.48 -31.71 -0.01
N ALA A 2 60.95 -31.80 1.24
CA ALA A 2 60.32 -31.13 2.36
C ALA A 2 61.09 -29.82 2.53
N SER A 3 60.63 -28.76 1.89
CA SER A 3 61.11 -27.39 2.15
C SER A 3 59.93 -26.46 1.96
N LYS A 4 59.64 -25.63 2.97
CA LYS A 4 58.87 -24.42 2.79
C LYS A 4 59.72 -23.48 1.94
N ASP A 5 59.63 -23.61 0.62
CA ASP A 5 60.21 -22.63 -0.31
C ASP A 5 59.39 -21.34 -0.19
N LYS A 6 59.90 -20.42 0.61
CA LYS A 6 59.34 -19.07 0.73
C LYS A 6 59.67 -18.29 -0.54
N ASN A 7 58.62 -17.83 -1.22
CA ASN A 7 58.62 -16.98 -2.41
C ASN A 7 59.20 -17.63 -3.69
N GLN A 8 58.41 -18.51 -4.32
CA GLN A 8 58.51 -18.70 -5.76
C GLN A 8 57.47 -17.81 -6.46
N ASP A 9 57.92 -16.78 -7.17
CA ASP A 9 57.11 -16.00 -8.11
C ASP A 9 56.73 -16.91 -9.29
N HIS A 10 55.66 -17.70 -9.13
CA HIS A 10 55.20 -18.57 -10.20
C HIS A 10 54.65 -17.72 -11.37
N PRO A 11 55.07 -17.95 -12.64
CA PRO A 11 54.69 -17.12 -13.79
C PRO A 11 53.16 -16.93 -13.93
N VAL A 12 52.39 -17.95 -13.54
CA VAL A 12 50.92 -17.95 -13.56
C VAL A 12 50.31 -16.88 -12.64
N PHE A 13 50.94 -16.57 -11.50
CA PHE A 13 50.40 -15.58 -10.54
C PHE A 13 50.86 -14.14 -10.79
N LYS A 14 51.75 -13.89 -11.77
CA LYS A 14 52.32 -12.57 -12.08
C LYS A 14 51.27 -11.49 -12.39
N ASN A 15 50.09 -11.88 -12.87
CA ASN A 15 48.98 -10.98 -13.20
C ASN A 15 47.70 -11.23 -12.37
N VAL A 16 47.82 -11.85 -11.20
CA VAL A 16 46.67 -12.20 -10.35
C VAL A 16 46.46 -11.16 -9.25
N VAL A 17 45.21 -10.71 -9.08
CA VAL A 17 44.80 -9.79 -8.01
C VAL A 17 43.61 -10.34 -7.23
N ALA A 18 43.62 -10.14 -5.92
CA ALA A 18 42.50 -10.42 -5.04
C ALA A 18 41.58 -9.19 -4.96
N SER A 19 40.36 -9.31 -5.48
CA SER A 19 39.34 -8.25 -5.43
C SER A 19 38.30 -8.53 -4.34
N LYS A 20 38.05 -7.55 -3.47
CA LYS A 20 37.16 -7.68 -2.30
C LYS A 20 35.69 -7.84 -2.74
N ARG A 21 35.02 -8.87 -2.22
CA ARG A 21 33.56 -9.04 -2.26
C ARG A 21 33.00 -9.15 -0.84
N THR A 22 31.67 -9.15 -0.69
CA THR A 22 30.97 -9.02 0.60
C THR A 22 31.43 -9.99 1.69
N TYR A 23 31.85 -11.21 1.35
CA TYR A 23 32.29 -12.25 2.32
C TYR A 23 33.52 -13.06 1.88
N ALA A 24 34.18 -12.69 0.78
CA ALA A 24 35.34 -13.39 0.23
C ALA A 24 36.11 -12.49 -0.74
N TYR A 25 37.33 -12.89 -1.11
CA TYR A 25 38.08 -12.25 -2.19
C TYR A 25 38.03 -13.12 -3.44
N ALA A 26 37.75 -12.53 -4.60
CA ALA A 26 37.87 -13.21 -5.88
C ALA A 26 39.31 -13.08 -6.41
N LEU A 27 39.92 -14.18 -6.84
CA LEU A 27 41.22 -14.17 -7.52
C LEU A 27 40.98 -13.99 -9.01
N LEU A 28 41.42 -12.84 -9.54
CA LEU A 28 41.22 -12.43 -10.92
C LEU A 28 42.57 -12.38 -11.65
N GLN A 29 42.64 -13.00 -12.82
CA GLN A 29 43.81 -12.98 -13.71
C GLN A 29 43.48 -12.18 -14.98
N GLY A 30 44.35 -11.25 -15.38
CA GLY A 30 44.15 -10.47 -16.61
C GLY A 30 45.20 -9.37 -16.78
N LYS A 31 45.44 -8.89 -17.99
CA LYS A 31 46.42 -7.81 -18.25
C LYS A 31 45.84 -6.45 -17.85
N SER A 32 46.61 -5.64 -17.14
CA SER A 32 46.28 -4.23 -16.87
C SER A 32 46.61 -3.38 -18.09
N VAL A 33 45.66 -2.60 -18.57
CA VAL A 33 45.81 -1.64 -19.68
C VAL A 33 45.46 -0.26 -19.16
N TRP A 34 46.30 0.74 -19.46
CA TRP A 34 46.05 2.13 -19.08
C TRP A 34 44.80 2.64 -19.80
N ASN A 35 43.82 3.17 -19.04
CA ASN A 35 42.62 3.78 -19.61
C ASN A 35 42.74 5.30 -19.52
N ALA A 36 42.99 5.95 -20.66
CA ALA A 36 43.23 7.39 -20.73
C ALA A 36 42.00 8.24 -20.35
N GLU A 37 40.77 7.79 -20.64
CA GLU A 37 39.53 8.50 -20.26
C GLU A 37 39.27 8.49 -18.75
N LYS A 38 39.65 7.40 -18.07
CA LYS A 38 39.41 7.22 -16.63
C LYS A 38 40.58 7.65 -15.76
N GLY A 39 41.76 7.89 -16.33
CA GLY A 39 42.97 8.33 -15.61
C GLY A 39 43.60 7.25 -14.72
N TYR A 40 43.27 5.97 -14.92
CA TYR A 40 43.87 4.84 -14.20
C TYR A 40 43.90 3.56 -15.03
N SER A 41 44.73 2.60 -14.63
CA SER A 41 44.82 1.28 -15.29
C SER A 41 43.57 0.44 -15.02
N THR A 42 42.97 -0.10 -16.08
CA THR A 42 41.83 -1.04 -16.02
C THR A 42 42.23 -2.40 -16.56
N ARG A 43 41.66 -3.49 -16.03
CA ARG A 43 41.96 -4.84 -16.53
C ARG A 43 41.02 -5.21 -17.66
N VAL A 44 41.57 -5.66 -18.78
CA VAL A 44 40.80 -6.11 -19.94
C VAL A 44 40.44 -7.59 -19.74
N ALA A 45 39.14 -7.88 -19.74
CA ALA A 45 38.56 -9.24 -19.59
C ALA A 45 39.16 -10.07 -18.42
N PRO A 46 39.03 -9.62 -17.15
CA PRO A 46 39.57 -10.37 -16.02
C PRO A 46 38.83 -11.70 -15.82
N THR A 47 39.56 -12.82 -15.91
CA THR A 47 39.02 -14.16 -15.66
C THR A 47 39.16 -14.50 -14.17
N GLN A 48 38.09 -14.98 -13.54
CA GLN A 48 38.17 -15.45 -12.17
C GLN A 48 38.75 -16.87 -12.15
N ILE A 49 39.88 -17.05 -11.45
CA ILE A 49 40.58 -18.34 -11.33
C ILE A 49 40.33 -19.03 -9.98
N GLY A 50 39.78 -18.30 -9.00
CA GLY A 50 39.54 -18.86 -7.67
C GLY A 50 38.98 -17.83 -6.69
N SER A 51 39.04 -18.17 -5.39
CA SER A 51 38.63 -17.29 -4.30
C SER A 51 39.42 -17.55 -3.02
N ILE A 52 39.46 -16.57 -2.14
CA ILE A 52 40.02 -16.68 -0.78
C ILE A 52 38.88 -16.42 0.20
N LYS A 53 38.58 -17.40 1.06
CA LYS A 53 37.54 -17.31 2.10
C LYS A 53 38.08 -16.69 3.39
N SER A 54 38.59 -15.45 3.29
CA SER A 54 39.13 -14.70 4.42
C SER A 54 38.72 -13.22 4.34
N LYS A 55 38.53 -12.58 5.51
CA LYS A 55 38.09 -11.17 5.61
C LYS A 55 39.16 -10.18 5.14
N ASP A 56 40.44 -10.55 5.21
CA ASP A 56 41.58 -9.66 4.92
C ASP A 56 42.24 -9.97 3.57
N GLY A 57 41.71 -10.96 2.83
CA GLY A 57 42.23 -11.38 1.53
C GLY A 57 43.56 -12.13 1.58
N ILE A 58 43.99 -12.53 2.78
CA ILE A 58 45.14 -13.39 3.09
C ILE A 58 44.59 -14.74 3.54
N GLY A 59 45.12 -15.84 2.99
CA GLY A 59 44.65 -17.20 3.28
C GLY A 59 44.73 -18.13 2.07
N GLU A 60 44.17 -19.33 2.21
CA GLU A 60 44.20 -20.36 1.16
C GLU A 60 43.44 -19.92 -0.10
N CYS A 61 44.11 -20.07 -1.24
CA CYS A 61 43.56 -19.87 -2.57
C CYS A 61 42.78 -21.11 -2.99
N VAL A 62 41.46 -21.02 -3.00
CA VAL A 62 40.57 -22.06 -3.51
C VAL A 62 40.36 -21.84 -5.00
N PHE A 63 41.11 -22.58 -5.82
CA PHE A 63 41.02 -22.51 -7.29
C PHE A 63 39.76 -23.17 -7.83
N ASN A 64 39.26 -22.67 -8.96
CA ASN A 64 38.18 -23.33 -9.69
C ASN A 64 38.71 -24.49 -10.55
N ILE A 65 37.79 -25.35 -10.99
CA ILE A 65 38.13 -26.57 -11.74
C ILE A 65 38.77 -26.23 -13.09
N ASN A 66 38.33 -25.14 -13.75
CA ASN A 66 38.91 -24.71 -15.02
C ASN A 66 40.41 -24.38 -14.89
N PHE A 67 40.78 -23.57 -13.89
CA PHE A 67 42.17 -23.23 -13.61
C PHE A 67 43.03 -24.45 -13.28
N LEU A 68 42.51 -25.39 -12.47
CA LEU A 68 43.22 -26.62 -12.12
C LEU A 68 43.36 -27.60 -13.29
N SER A 69 42.45 -27.56 -14.27
CA SER A 69 42.56 -28.35 -15.49
C SER A 69 43.65 -27.83 -16.44
N GLU A 70 43.82 -26.51 -16.50
CA GLU A 70 44.86 -25.86 -17.31
C GLU A 70 46.22 -25.88 -16.62
N ASN A 71 46.25 -25.95 -15.29
CA ASN A 71 47.46 -25.90 -14.47
C ASN A 71 47.46 -27.05 -13.42
N PRO A 72 47.54 -28.32 -13.87
CA PRO A 72 47.45 -29.50 -13.00
C PRO A 72 48.61 -29.60 -11.99
N GLU A 73 49.71 -28.88 -12.21
CA GLU A 73 50.82 -28.77 -11.28
C GLU A 73 50.42 -28.21 -9.91
N PHE A 74 49.29 -27.49 -9.81
CA PHE A 74 48.78 -26.97 -8.52
C PHE A 74 47.91 -27.98 -7.76
N ILE A 75 47.55 -29.13 -8.34
CA ILE A 75 46.73 -30.15 -7.67
C ILE A 75 47.40 -30.72 -6.40
N PRO A 76 48.71 -30.98 -6.36
CA PRO A 76 49.38 -31.45 -5.15
C PRO A 76 49.60 -30.39 -4.07
N TRP A 77 49.32 -29.11 -4.33
CA TRP A 77 49.74 -28.00 -3.47
C TRP A 77 48.58 -27.11 -3.00
N LYS A 78 48.47 -26.89 -1.69
CA LYS A 78 47.71 -25.76 -1.12
C LYS A 78 48.54 -24.49 -1.30
N VAL A 79 47.95 -23.51 -1.98
CA VAL A 79 48.58 -22.21 -2.23
C VAL A 79 47.96 -21.21 -1.27
N ILE A 80 48.77 -20.57 -0.45
CA ILE A 80 48.33 -19.64 0.59
C ILE A 80 48.86 -18.24 0.25
N ARG A 81 47.95 -17.28 0.08
CA ARG A 81 48.34 -15.88 -0.17
C ARG A 81 48.69 -15.21 1.15
N VAL A 82 49.94 -14.80 1.33
CA VAL A 82 50.44 -14.14 2.55
C VAL A 82 50.66 -12.63 2.37
N GLY A 83 50.54 -12.12 1.14
CA GLY A 83 50.65 -10.70 0.84
C GLY A 83 50.38 -10.36 -0.62
N GLN A 84 50.61 -9.12 -1.03
CA GLN A 84 50.48 -8.71 -2.44
C GLN A 84 51.57 -9.37 -3.28
N GLY A 85 51.17 -10.25 -4.20
CA GLY A 85 52.10 -11.02 -5.05
C GLY A 85 52.86 -12.15 -4.35
N LYS A 86 52.66 -12.36 -3.04
CA LYS A 86 53.42 -13.35 -2.24
C LYS A 86 52.56 -14.55 -1.87
N PHE A 87 53.06 -15.75 -2.19
CA PHE A 87 52.38 -17.02 -1.96
C PHE A 87 53.31 -18.04 -1.29
N GLU A 88 52.74 -18.81 -0.37
CA GLU A 88 53.38 -19.97 0.26
C GLU A 88 52.68 -21.26 -0.23
N TYR A 89 53.44 -22.35 -0.29
CA TYR A 89 52.98 -23.63 -0.82
C TYR A 89 53.11 -24.72 0.26
N GLU A 90 52.03 -25.47 0.47
CA GLU A 90 51.98 -26.61 1.37
C GLU A 90 51.49 -27.83 0.62
N ARG A 91 52.11 -29.00 0.82
CA ARG A 91 51.72 -30.21 0.09
C ARG A 91 50.40 -30.76 0.64
N ARG A 92 49.44 -31.06 -0.25
CA ARG A 92 48.18 -31.74 0.10
C ARG A 92 48.41 -33.19 0.48
N SER A 93 47.52 -33.72 1.30
CA SER A 93 47.46 -35.16 1.60
C SER A 93 47.06 -35.97 0.35
N GLU A 94 47.43 -37.25 0.30
CA GLU A 94 47.07 -38.12 -0.82
C GLU A 94 45.55 -38.27 -0.99
N ALA A 95 44.79 -38.25 0.11
CA ALA A 95 43.33 -38.27 0.08
C ALA A 95 42.74 -37.03 -0.59
N GLU A 96 43.22 -35.83 -0.26
CA GLU A 96 42.79 -34.57 -0.87
C GLU A 96 43.14 -34.52 -2.36
N ILE A 97 44.34 -34.99 -2.73
CA ILE A 97 44.77 -35.07 -4.14
C ILE A 97 43.83 -35.99 -4.93
N LYS A 98 43.47 -37.14 -4.36
CA LYS A 98 42.54 -38.10 -4.99
C LYS A 98 41.15 -37.50 -5.17
N GLU A 99 40.64 -36.77 -4.17
CA GLU A 99 39.33 -36.10 -4.24
C GLU A 99 39.29 -35.02 -5.34
N ILE A 100 40.35 -34.21 -5.46
CA ILE A 100 40.43 -33.16 -6.48
C ILE A 100 40.51 -33.78 -7.88
N LYS A 101 41.31 -34.84 -8.06
CA LYS A 101 41.40 -35.57 -9.34
C LYS A 101 40.05 -36.18 -9.74
N GLN A 102 39.31 -36.74 -8.79
CA GLN A 102 37.96 -37.26 -9.04
C GLN A 102 37.01 -36.14 -9.48
N LYS A 103 37.00 -34.98 -8.79
CA LYS A 103 36.17 -33.84 -9.19
C LYS A 103 36.53 -33.28 -10.57
N LEU A 104 37.82 -33.35 -10.95
CA LEU A 104 38.27 -32.97 -12.29
C LEU A 104 37.69 -33.93 -13.35
N ALA A 105 37.79 -35.24 -13.10
CA ALA A 105 37.24 -36.28 -13.98
C ALA A 105 35.71 -36.18 -14.12
N ASP A 106 35.00 -35.98 -13.01
CA ASP A 106 33.53 -35.81 -12.98
C ASP A 106 33.06 -34.53 -13.70
N SER A 107 33.97 -33.59 -13.98
CA SER A 107 33.66 -32.30 -14.63
C SER A 107 34.18 -32.21 -16.07
N GLN A 108 34.66 -33.33 -16.65
CA GLN A 108 35.31 -33.34 -17.96
C GLN A 108 34.37 -32.84 -19.09
N ASP A 109 33.12 -33.30 -19.12
CA ASP A 109 32.12 -32.89 -20.13
C ASP A 109 31.88 -31.36 -20.13
N ILE A 110 31.91 -30.74 -18.95
CA ILE A 110 31.73 -29.29 -18.80
C ILE A 110 32.97 -28.54 -19.30
N LEU A 111 34.17 -29.06 -19.04
CA LEU A 111 35.41 -28.44 -19.49
C LEU A 111 35.52 -28.49 -21.02
N ASP A 112 35.05 -29.58 -21.64
CA ASP A 112 35.02 -29.74 -23.09
C ASP A 112 33.99 -28.79 -23.74
N ASP A 113 32.82 -28.60 -23.12
CA ASP A 113 31.82 -27.59 -23.53
C ASP A 113 32.34 -26.14 -23.44
N ILE A 114 33.11 -25.81 -22.39
CA ILE A 114 33.71 -24.47 -22.21
C ILE A 114 34.78 -24.21 -23.28
N LYS A 115 35.60 -25.20 -23.63
CA LYS A 115 36.61 -25.09 -24.70
C LYS A 115 35.97 -24.93 -26.08
N ALA A 116 34.83 -25.58 -26.32
CA ALA A 116 34.10 -25.48 -27.58
C ALA A 116 33.36 -24.14 -27.77
N ASN A 117 33.07 -23.39 -26.69
CA ASN A 117 32.33 -22.11 -26.76
C ASN A 117 32.86 -21.04 -25.76
N PRO A 118 33.97 -20.36 -26.06
CA PRO A 118 34.65 -19.44 -25.14
C PRO A 118 33.90 -18.12 -24.82
N SER A 119 32.79 -17.81 -25.52
CA SER A 119 32.04 -16.54 -25.40
C SER A 119 30.80 -16.59 -24.48
N LYS A 120 30.50 -17.73 -23.83
CA LYS A 120 29.44 -17.82 -22.82
C LYS A 120 29.97 -17.47 -21.41
N PRO A 121 29.38 -16.50 -20.68
CA PRO A 121 29.76 -16.25 -19.29
C PRO A 121 29.43 -17.49 -18.44
N GLY A 122 30.42 -17.94 -17.66
CA GLY A 122 30.46 -19.22 -16.95
C GLY A 122 29.13 -19.66 -16.34
N ILE A 123 28.57 -20.71 -16.92
CA ILE A 123 27.42 -21.45 -16.40
C ILE A 123 27.86 -22.06 -15.07
N ARG A 124 27.21 -21.68 -13.97
CA ARG A 124 27.23 -22.49 -12.74
C ARG A 124 26.70 -23.87 -13.11
N THR A 125 27.55 -24.87 -13.00
CA THR A 125 27.28 -26.23 -13.45
C THR A 125 26.06 -26.82 -12.75
N LYS A 126 25.20 -27.47 -13.55
CA LYS A 126 24.09 -28.33 -13.11
C LYS A 126 24.55 -29.54 -12.25
N ALA A 127 25.85 -29.66 -11.97
CA ALA A 127 26.45 -30.75 -11.19
C ALA A 127 26.25 -30.63 -9.66
N SER A 128 25.82 -29.47 -9.12
CA SER A 128 25.27 -29.41 -7.75
C SER A 128 23.76 -29.65 -7.69
N VAL A 129 23.12 -29.90 -8.84
CA VAL A 129 21.69 -30.18 -8.98
C VAL A 129 21.43 -31.67 -9.31
N ALA A 130 22.46 -32.41 -9.74
CA ALA A 130 22.31 -33.79 -10.23
C ALA A 130 22.89 -34.90 -9.32
N ARG A 131 23.03 -34.66 -8.00
CA ARG A 131 23.34 -35.73 -7.02
C ARG A 131 22.14 -36.27 -6.24
N ASN A 132 20.92 -36.02 -6.72
CA ASN A 132 19.70 -36.68 -6.27
C ASN A 132 18.82 -37.15 -7.44
N SER A 133 19.44 -37.72 -8.48
CA SER A 133 18.72 -38.60 -9.42
C SER A 133 19.37 -39.98 -9.43
N GLY A 134 19.25 -40.65 -8.28
CA GLY A 134 19.45 -42.09 -8.20
C GLY A 134 18.13 -42.77 -8.52
N SER A 135 18.15 -43.58 -9.57
CA SER A 135 17.33 -44.76 -9.88
C SER A 135 16.13 -45.04 -8.96
N ALA A 136 14.99 -45.26 -9.62
CA ALA A 136 13.78 -45.90 -9.14
C ALA A 136 14.00 -46.89 -7.98
N THR A 137 13.79 -46.35 -6.78
CA THR A 137 13.23 -47.02 -5.60
C THR A 137 12.37 -45.93 -4.94
N PRO A 138 11.14 -46.21 -4.50
CA PRO A 138 10.20 -45.17 -4.10
C PRO A 138 10.70 -44.47 -2.84
N LYS A 139 11.26 -43.27 -2.99
CA LYS A 139 11.63 -42.37 -1.88
C LYS A 139 10.46 -41.44 -1.58
N THR A 140 9.45 -41.97 -0.90
CA THR A 140 8.55 -41.15 -0.08
C THR A 140 9.35 -40.59 1.10
N CYS A 141 9.75 -39.31 1.04
CA CYS A 141 9.74 -38.35 2.18
C CYS A 141 10.42 -37.04 1.75
N GLY A 142 9.65 -36.11 1.16
CA GLY A 142 10.09 -34.70 1.07
C GLY A 142 10.06 -34.09 2.47
N THR A 143 11.01 -33.22 2.80
CA THR A 143 10.98 -32.50 4.07
C THR A 143 9.72 -31.63 4.15
N ALA A 144 9.04 -31.72 5.30
CA ALA A 144 7.91 -30.88 5.66
C ALA A 144 8.24 -29.39 5.46
N ARG A 145 7.30 -28.63 4.91
CA ARG A 145 7.42 -27.18 4.69
C ARG A 145 6.18 -26.47 5.17
N LYS A 146 6.29 -25.18 5.48
CA LYS A 146 5.17 -24.34 5.93
C LYS A 146 4.02 -24.36 4.93
N PHE A 147 2.79 -24.50 5.40
CA PHE A 147 1.64 -24.67 4.51
C PHE A 147 0.38 -23.96 4.98
N GLY A 148 0.13 -23.85 6.29
CA GLY A 148 -1.17 -23.38 6.80
C GLY A 148 -1.55 -21.96 6.39
N ASP A 149 -0.61 -21.02 6.47
CA ASP A 149 -0.81 -19.62 6.09
C ASP A 149 -0.94 -19.46 4.57
N TYR A 150 -0.09 -20.17 3.81
CA TYR A 150 -0.19 -20.24 2.35
C TYR A 150 -1.56 -20.78 1.91
N TYR A 151 -2.02 -21.91 2.47
CA TYR A 151 -3.32 -22.49 2.16
C TYR A 151 -4.46 -21.51 2.45
N LEU A 152 -4.45 -20.86 3.62
CA LEU A 152 -5.45 -19.88 4.00
C LEU A 152 -5.51 -18.74 2.98
N LEU A 153 -4.37 -18.11 2.71
CA LEU A 153 -4.29 -16.96 1.81
C LEU A 153 -4.65 -17.33 0.36
N LYS A 154 -4.13 -18.46 -0.13
CA LYS A 154 -4.38 -18.93 -1.50
C LYS A 154 -5.85 -19.25 -1.70
N SER A 155 -6.43 -20.05 -0.80
CA SER A 155 -7.83 -20.45 -0.85
C SER A 155 -8.78 -19.27 -0.75
N PHE A 156 -8.41 -18.24 0.02
CA PHE A 156 -9.18 -17.01 0.10
C PHE A 156 -9.07 -16.18 -1.19
N MET A 157 -7.86 -15.96 -1.69
CA MET A 157 -7.62 -15.21 -2.93
C MET A 157 -8.29 -15.86 -4.15
N ASP A 158 -8.32 -17.19 -4.24
CA ASP A 158 -8.97 -17.89 -5.36
C ASP A 158 -10.50 -17.63 -5.44
N LYS A 159 -11.14 -17.31 -4.31
CA LYS A 159 -12.57 -16.93 -4.26
C LYS A 159 -12.80 -15.47 -4.65
N MET A 160 -11.76 -14.62 -4.64
CA MET A 160 -11.90 -13.20 -4.87
C MET A 160 -11.97 -12.85 -6.38
N PRO A 161 -12.93 -12.01 -6.81
CA PRO A 161 -13.04 -11.63 -8.23
C PRO A 161 -11.78 -10.96 -8.78
N SER A 162 -11.06 -10.19 -7.95
CA SER A 162 -9.83 -9.48 -8.35
C SER A 162 -8.74 -10.45 -8.83
N PHE A 163 -8.53 -11.55 -8.10
CA PHE A 163 -7.51 -12.54 -8.43
C PHE A 163 -7.92 -13.42 -9.62
N ASN A 164 -9.21 -13.74 -9.73
CA ASN A 164 -9.75 -14.42 -10.91
C ASN A 164 -9.62 -13.59 -12.19
N ILE A 165 -9.73 -12.27 -12.11
CA ILE A 165 -9.47 -11.36 -13.23
C ILE A 165 -7.97 -11.31 -13.54
N LEU A 166 -7.11 -11.16 -12.52
CA LEU A 166 -5.66 -11.11 -12.71
C LEU A 166 -5.12 -12.38 -13.37
N LYS A 167 -5.61 -13.56 -12.96
CA LYS A 167 -5.26 -14.84 -13.58
C LYS A 167 -5.60 -14.90 -15.07
N LYS A 168 -6.67 -14.21 -15.50
CA LYS A 168 -7.09 -14.18 -16.91
C LYS A 168 -6.29 -13.21 -17.77
N ILE A 169 -5.81 -12.10 -17.21
CA ILE A 169 -5.15 -11.03 -17.96
C ILE A 169 -3.62 -11.09 -17.90
N MET A 170 -3.05 -11.92 -17.02
CA MET A 170 -1.61 -12.07 -16.85
C MET A 170 -1.16 -13.48 -17.24
N PRO A 171 0.04 -13.64 -17.84
CA PRO A 171 0.68 -14.95 -17.97
C PRO A 171 0.83 -15.65 -16.62
N ASP A 172 0.67 -16.97 -16.60
CA ASP A 172 0.64 -17.77 -15.37
C ASP A 172 1.85 -17.53 -14.48
N ASP A 173 3.06 -17.54 -15.04
CA ASP A 173 4.31 -17.32 -14.31
C ASP A 173 4.33 -15.97 -13.57
N LYS A 174 3.83 -14.93 -14.22
CA LYS A 174 3.75 -13.56 -13.68
C LYS A 174 2.62 -13.43 -12.66
N TYR A 175 1.48 -14.06 -12.90
CA TYR A 175 0.36 -14.09 -11.96
C TYR A 175 0.77 -14.78 -10.65
N ILE A 176 1.38 -15.97 -10.74
CA ILE A 176 1.83 -16.72 -9.56
C ILE A 176 2.86 -15.91 -8.77
N LEU A 177 3.84 -15.31 -9.45
CA LEU A 177 4.81 -14.43 -8.80
C LEU A 177 4.14 -13.23 -8.10
N LEU A 178 3.14 -12.60 -8.74
CA LEU A 178 2.37 -11.52 -8.13
C LEU A 178 1.63 -11.99 -6.86
N VAL A 179 0.99 -13.15 -6.89
CA VAL A 179 0.30 -13.74 -5.74
C VAL A 179 1.26 -13.97 -4.59
N TYR A 180 2.42 -14.57 -4.83
CA TYR A 180 3.44 -14.80 -3.79
C TYR A 180 4.02 -13.49 -3.26
N MET A 181 4.16 -12.46 -4.10
CA MET A 181 4.54 -11.11 -3.66
C MET A 181 3.48 -10.48 -2.75
N ILE A 182 2.19 -10.65 -3.04
CA ILE A 182 1.09 -10.17 -2.20
C ILE A 182 1.07 -10.92 -0.87
N MET A 183 1.21 -12.26 -0.87
CA MET A 183 1.31 -13.06 0.36
C MET A 183 2.51 -12.63 1.21
N THR A 184 3.68 -12.45 0.58
CA THR A 184 4.88 -11.94 1.24
C THR A 184 4.65 -10.53 1.81
N CYS A 185 3.92 -9.67 1.09
CA CYS A 185 3.54 -8.33 1.56
C CYS A 185 2.64 -8.38 2.81
N LEU A 186 1.66 -9.28 2.83
CA LEU A 186 0.78 -9.49 3.97
C LEU A 186 1.58 -9.95 5.21
N SER A 187 2.48 -10.92 5.04
CA SER A 187 3.26 -11.49 6.15
C SER A 187 4.41 -10.59 6.64
N LYS A 188 5.15 -9.94 5.72
CA LYS A 188 6.42 -9.24 6.03
C LYS A 188 6.44 -7.75 5.62
N GLY A 189 5.53 -7.32 4.76
CA GLY A 189 5.43 -5.94 4.28
C GLY A 189 6.11 -5.69 2.93
N ILE A 190 5.73 -4.59 2.27
CA ILE A 190 6.12 -4.26 0.88
C ILE A 190 7.63 -4.07 0.69
N LYS A 191 8.32 -3.55 1.71
CA LYS A 191 9.77 -3.29 1.66
C LYS A 191 10.58 -4.59 1.63
N SER A 192 10.01 -5.65 2.22
CA SER A 192 10.70 -6.91 2.45
C SER A 192 10.62 -7.89 1.29
N ILE A 193 9.68 -7.70 0.35
CA ILE A 193 9.47 -8.58 -0.80
C ILE A 193 10.78 -8.90 -1.54
N SER A 194 11.66 -7.91 -1.73
CA SER A 194 12.88 -8.08 -2.54
C SER A 194 13.88 -9.11 -1.99
N TYR A 195 13.79 -9.47 -0.71
CA TYR A 195 14.69 -10.43 -0.06
C TYR A 195 13.96 -11.56 0.66
N GLU A 196 12.70 -11.38 1.07
CA GLU A 196 11.91 -12.41 1.74
C GLU A 196 11.23 -13.39 0.76
N ILE A 197 10.99 -12.99 -0.50
CA ILE A 197 10.22 -13.87 -1.41
C ILE A 197 10.96 -15.18 -1.72
N GLU A 198 12.29 -15.17 -1.79
CA GLU A 198 13.08 -16.38 -1.98
C GLU A 198 13.01 -17.30 -0.75
N ALA A 199 12.99 -16.71 0.45
CA ALA A 199 12.76 -17.47 1.68
C ALA A 199 11.34 -18.04 1.72
N PHE A 200 10.33 -17.25 1.37
CA PHE A 200 8.95 -17.68 1.26
C PHE A 200 8.82 -18.88 0.33
N VAL A 201 9.33 -18.78 -0.91
CA VAL A 201 9.23 -19.87 -1.90
C VAL A 201 9.98 -21.14 -1.47
N ARG A 202 11.11 -21.01 -0.77
CA ARG A 202 11.90 -22.15 -0.28
C ARG A 202 11.25 -22.84 0.93
N GLU A 203 10.68 -22.07 1.83
CA GLU A 203 10.17 -22.55 3.12
C GLU A 203 8.73 -23.06 3.07
N HIS A 204 7.97 -22.72 2.02
CA HIS A 204 6.57 -23.13 1.88
C HIS A 204 6.40 -24.35 0.98
N ALA A 205 5.41 -25.17 1.31
CA ALA A 205 4.89 -26.23 0.46
C ALA A 205 3.97 -25.58 -0.59
N LEU A 206 4.55 -25.22 -1.74
CA LEU A 206 3.84 -24.55 -2.82
C LEU A 206 3.34 -25.54 -3.87
N ASP A 207 2.19 -25.23 -4.46
CA ASP A 207 1.58 -25.96 -5.58
C ASP A 207 2.41 -25.85 -6.87
N LEU A 208 3.06 -24.70 -7.08
CA LEU A 208 3.81 -24.40 -8.30
C LEU A 208 5.23 -23.91 -7.97
N ASP A 209 6.22 -24.53 -8.60
CA ASP A 209 7.60 -24.04 -8.52
C ASP A 209 7.74 -22.83 -9.43
N ILE A 210 8.22 -21.71 -8.87
CA ILE A 210 8.52 -20.51 -9.66
C ILE A 210 9.93 -20.02 -9.39
N ASN A 211 10.53 -19.38 -10.40
CA ASN A 211 11.75 -18.63 -10.17
C ASN A 211 11.41 -17.27 -9.55
N SER A 212 11.76 -17.05 -8.28
CA SER A 212 11.40 -15.83 -7.54
C SER A 212 12.57 -14.86 -7.31
N TYR A 213 13.66 -14.98 -8.07
CA TYR A 213 14.84 -14.14 -7.92
C TYR A 213 14.54 -12.64 -8.09
N LYS A 214 15.37 -11.79 -7.47
CA LYS A 214 15.26 -10.33 -7.54
C LYS A 214 15.05 -9.78 -8.96
N ASP A 215 15.69 -10.36 -9.96
CA ASP A 215 15.54 -9.95 -11.37
C ASP A 215 14.12 -10.19 -11.91
N HIS A 216 13.46 -11.27 -11.49
CA HIS A 216 12.07 -11.57 -11.88
C HIS A 216 11.09 -10.60 -11.23
N ILE A 217 11.33 -10.20 -9.97
CA ILE A 217 10.54 -9.16 -9.30
C ILE A 217 10.60 -7.84 -10.07
N GLN A 218 11.81 -7.40 -10.46
CA GLN A 218 11.97 -6.15 -11.21
C GLN A 218 11.33 -6.23 -12.61
N ARG A 219 11.46 -7.38 -13.28
CA ARG A 219 10.78 -7.62 -14.57
C ARG A 219 9.26 -7.60 -14.42
N LEU A 220 8.71 -8.13 -13.33
CA LEU A 220 7.28 -8.09 -13.06
C LEU A 220 6.79 -6.66 -12.81
N TYR A 221 7.51 -5.86 -12.02
CA TYR A 221 7.18 -4.44 -11.85
C TYR A 221 7.14 -3.69 -13.18
N LYS A 222 8.14 -3.91 -14.04
CA LYS A 222 8.19 -3.34 -15.38
C LYS A 222 7.01 -3.83 -16.24
N TYR A 223 6.69 -5.12 -16.17
CA TYR A 223 5.59 -5.73 -16.91
C TYR A 223 4.22 -5.14 -16.55
N ILE A 224 3.94 -4.98 -15.24
CA ILE A 224 2.67 -4.44 -14.74
C ILE A 224 2.39 -3.06 -15.32
N ASP A 225 3.42 -2.21 -15.38
CA ASP A 225 3.33 -0.84 -15.89
C ASP A 225 3.26 -0.82 -17.43
N GLU A 226 4.22 -1.44 -18.12
CA GLU A 226 4.35 -1.34 -19.58
C GLU A 226 3.24 -2.05 -20.35
N ASN A 227 2.63 -3.09 -19.77
CA ASN A 227 1.51 -3.81 -20.39
C ASN A 227 0.15 -3.27 -19.93
N GLY A 228 0.12 -2.18 -19.17
CA GLY A 228 -1.12 -1.57 -18.71
C GLY A 228 -1.98 -2.51 -17.87
N VAL A 229 -1.37 -3.41 -17.07
CA VAL A 229 -2.10 -4.44 -16.31
C VAL A 229 -3.14 -3.83 -15.38
N ILE A 230 -2.84 -2.68 -14.76
CA ILE A 230 -3.78 -1.96 -13.89
C ILE A 230 -5.00 -1.47 -14.68
N ASN A 231 -4.80 -1.01 -15.92
CA ASN A 231 -5.88 -0.54 -16.79
C ASN A 231 -6.76 -1.70 -17.26
N GLU A 232 -6.16 -2.80 -17.72
CA GLU A 232 -6.89 -4.00 -18.11
C GLU A 232 -7.62 -4.62 -16.91
N PHE A 233 -6.98 -4.69 -15.74
CA PHE A 233 -7.63 -5.10 -14.49
C PHE A 233 -8.89 -4.28 -14.22
N ALA A 234 -8.79 -2.95 -14.25
CA ALA A 234 -9.90 -2.05 -14.00
C ALA A 234 -11.04 -2.18 -15.04
N LYS A 235 -10.69 -2.41 -16.31
CA LYS A 235 -11.65 -2.68 -17.40
C LYS A 235 -12.41 -3.98 -17.17
N PHE A 236 -11.72 -5.09 -16.93
CA PHE A 236 -12.36 -6.37 -16.64
C PHE A 236 -13.17 -6.33 -15.35
N LYS A 237 -12.72 -5.60 -14.33
CA LYS A 237 -13.44 -5.39 -13.07
C LYS A 237 -14.77 -4.67 -13.29
N THR A 238 -14.75 -3.58 -14.07
CA THR A 238 -15.95 -2.83 -14.45
C THR A 238 -16.94 -3.70 -15.23
N GLN A 239 -16.46 -4.50 -16.18
CA GLN A 239 -17.30 -5.43 -16.94
C GLN A 239 -17.90 -6.55 -16.08
N TYR A 240 -17.11 -7.09 -15.14
CA TYR A 240 -17.57 -8.14 -14.22
C TYR A 240 -18.76 -7.65 -13.39
N HIS A 241 -18.66 -6.46 -12.79
CA HIS A 241 -19.74 -5.91 -11.97
C HIS A 241 -20.97 -5.50 -12.80
N LYS A 242 -20.76 -4.96 -14.01
CA LYS A 242 -21.87 -4.69 -14.94
C LYS A 242 -22.66 -5.96 -15.29
N LYS A 243 -21.98 -7.10 -15.47
CA LYS A 243 -22.63 -8.40 -15.71
C LYS A 243 -23.33 -8.94 -14.45
N LYS A 244 -22.68 -8.84 -13.28
CA LYS A 244 -23.19 -9.39 -12.02
C LYS A 244 -24.44 -8.66 -11.53
N ASN A 245 -24.44 -7.33 -11.57
CA ASN A 245 -25.50 -6.53 -10.97
C ASN A 245 -26.56 -6.06 -12.00
N GLY A 246 -26.31 -6.28 -13.30
CA GLY A 246 -27.13 -5.76 -14.39
C GLY A 246 -27.06 -4.24 -14.54
N ASN A 247 -27.90 -3.67 -15.41
CA ASN A 247 -27.96 -2.22 -15.65
C ASN A 247 -28.77 -1.44 -14.60
N LYS A 248 -29.33 -2.10 -13.58
CA LYS A 248 -30.23 -1.46 -12.61
C LYS A 248 -29.55 -1.03 -11.32
N HIS A 249 -28.40 -1.61 -10.97
CA HIS A 249 -27.75 -1.32 -9.71
C HIS A 249 -26.55 -0.38 -9.92
N MET A 250 -26.62 0.77 -9.26
CA MET A 250 -25.50 1.71 -9.15
C MET A 250 -24.43 1.16 -8.19
N GLN A 251 -23.18 1.19 -8.61
CA GLN A 251 -22.03 0.81 -7.79
C GLN A 251 -21.33 2.06 -7.25
N PHE A 252 -21.24 2.16 -5.92
CA PHE A 252 -20.66 3.31 -5.23
C PHE A 252 -19.17 3.08 -4.95
N LEU A 253 -18.32 3.71 -5.76
CA LEU A 253 -16.87 3.64 -5.62
C LEU A 253 -16.37 4.86 -4.85
N ALA A 254 -15.72 4.63 -3.71
CA ALA A 254 -15.01 5.69 -3.03
C ALA A 254 -13.79 6.11 -3.87
N LEU A 255 -13.72 7.41 -4.14
CA LEU A 255 -12.56 8.07 -4.69
C LEU A 255 -11.83 8.77 -3.54
N ASP A 256 -10.69 8.23 -3.15
CA ASP A 256 -9.88 8.83 -2.10
C ASP A 256 -8.40 8.74 -2.45
N GLY A 257 -7.63 9.69 -1.96
CA GLY A 257 -6.20 9.82 -2.22
C GLY A 257 -5.38 9.72 -0.95
N THR A 258 -4.16 9.23 -1.06
CA THR A 258 -3.15 9.35 0.00
C THR A 258 -1.78 9.54 -0.62
N ASN A 259 -0.75 9.62 0.21
CA ASN A 259 0.62 9.80 -0.26
C ASN A 259 1.63 8.89 0.43
N VAL A 260 2.74 8.70 -0.29
CA VAL A 260 3.95 8.01 0.13
C VAL A 260 5.07 9.03 0.23
N ASP A 261 5.82 9.01 1.32
CA ASP A 261 7.00 9.84 1.50
C ASP A 261 8.19 9.28 0.71
N ASN A 262 8.97 10.18 0.13
CA ASN A 262 10.15 9.83 -0.63
C ASN A 262 11.28 10.86 -0.41
N ALA A 263 12.37 10.39 0.20
CA ALA A 263 13.57 11.20 0.40
C ALA A 263 14.52 11.19 -0.83
N GLY A 264 14.30 10.31 -1.81
CA GLY A 264 15.17 10.17 -2.99
C GLY A 264 14.87 11.18 -4.11
N ASN A 265 15.85 11.47 -4.95
CA ASN A 265 15.70 12.42 -6.08
C ASN A 265 15.50 11.75 -7.45
N CYS A 266 15.37 10.42 -7.52
CA CYS A 266 15.33 9.67 -8.77
C CYS A 266 13.92 9.47 -9.37
N LEU A 267 12.85 9.83 -8.65
CA LEU A 267 11.46 9.61 -9.07
C LEU A 267 10.86 10.90 -9.62
N THR A 268 10.30 10.88 -10.83
CA THR A 268 9.75 12.09 -11.46
C THR A 268 8.47 12.56 -10.78
N LYS A 269 7.70 11.61 -10.21
CA LYS A 269 6.47 11.89 -9.45
C LYS A 269 6.74 12.37 -8.02
N ALA A 270 7.95 12.21 -7.50
CA ALA A 270 8.27 12.67 -6.16
C ALA A 270 8.49 14.19 -6.17
N GLN A 271 7.51 14.94 -5.67
CA GLN A 271 7.53 16.40 -5.65
C GLN A 271 7.04 16.93 -4.30
N TYR A 272 7.42 18.16 -3.96
CA TYR A 272 6.92 18.82 -2.76
C TYR A 272 5.42 19.10 -2.90
N GLY A 273 4.68 18.75 -1.86
CA GLY A 273 3.24 18.88 -1.78
C GLY A 273 2.79 18.76 -0.33
N LYS A 274 1.48 18.70 -0.11
CA LYS A 274 0.95 18.56 1.25
C LYS A 274 1.17 17.14 1.77
N SER A 275 2.24 16.93 2.53
CA SER A 275 2.48 15.63 3.18
C SER A 275 1.36 15.29 4.16
N LYS A 276 0.87 14.05 4.11
CA LYS A 276 -0.11 13.54 5.09
C LYS A 276 0.57 12.88 6.30
N SER A 277 1.90 12.69 6.26
CA SER A 277 2.69 12.22 7.41
C SER A 277 3.23 13.37 8.26
N GLY A 278 3.12 14.61 7.77
CA GLY A 278 3.68 15.79 8.44
C GLY A 278 5.20 15.95 8.24
N THR A 279 5.81 15.16 7.35
CA THR A 279 7.23 15.29 7.02
C THR A 279 7.47 16.30 5.91
N ASP A 280 8.65 16.94 5.91
CA ASP A 280 9.08 17.88 4.85
C ASP A 280 9.74 17.16 3.65
N ASN A 281 9.39 15.88 3.44
CA ASN A 281 9.91 15.11 2.32
C ASN A 281 9.06 15.33 1.06
N LYS A 282 9.66 15.11 -0.11
CA LYS A 282 8.90 14.97 -1.36
C LYS A 282 7.92 13.80 -1.21
N VAL A 283 6.73 13.95 -1.79
CA VAL A 283 5.69 12.92 -1.73
C VAL A 283 5.30 12.46 -3.12
N ILE A 284 4.77 11.24 -3.20
CA ILE A 284 4.06 10.73 -4.37
C ILE A 284 2.62 10.49 -3.96
N ASN A 285 1.70 11.14 -4.65
CA ASN A 285 0.27 10.99 -4.38
C ASN A 285 -0.24 9.75 -5.12
N PHE A 286 -1.21 9.04 -4.54
CA PHE A 286 -1.92 8.00 -5.24
C PHE A 286 -3.36 7.94 -4.80
N ILE A 287 -4.23 7.57 -5.73
CA ILE A 287 -5.66 7.46 -5.55
C ILE A 287 -6.05 6.00 -5.73
N THR A 288 -6.98 5.55 -4.91
CA THR A 288 -7.62 4.25 -5.08
C THR A 288 -9.09 4.45 -5.41
N LEU A 289 -9.61 3.60 -6.29
CA LEU A 289 -11.03 3.41 -6.52
C LEU A 289 -11.43 2.10 -5.86
N VAL A 290 -12.24 2.17 -4.82
CA VAL A 290 -12.60 1.03 -3.98
C VAL A 290 -14.12 0.98 -3.81
N ASP A 291 -14.70 -0.20 -3.96
CA ASP A 291 -16.08 -0.42 -3.56
C ASP A 291 -16.18 -0.41 -2.03
N GLN A 292 -16.99 0.48 -1.49
CA GLN A 292 -17.03 0.75 -0.05
C GLN A 292 -17.67 -0.39 0.75
N SER A 293 -18.56 -1.15 0.12
CA SER A 293 -19.32 -2.23 0.74
C SER A 293 -18.55 -3.55 0.71
N THR A 294 -17.91 -3.86 -0.41
CA THR A 294 -17.19 -5.14 -0.61
C THR A 294 -15.69 -5.02 -0.38
N HIS A 295 -15.18 -3.80 -0.20
CA HIS A 295 -13.76 -3.47 -0.10
C HIS A 295 -12.94 -3.79 -1.37
N GLU A 296 -13.59 -4.19 -2.47
CA GLU A 296 -12.94 -4.58 -3.72
C GLU A 296 -12.21 -3.40 -4.37
N LEU A 297 -10.99 -3.65 -4.83
CA LEU A 297 -10.22 -2.68 -5.60
C LEU A 297 -10.71 -2.65 -7.04
N PHE A 298 -10.98 -1.45 -7.56
CA PHE A 298 -11.25 -1.20 -8.97
C PHE A 298 -10.03 -0.74 -9.73
N SER A 299 -9.28 0.20 -9.16
CA SER A 299 -8.10 0.76 -9.81
C SER A 299 -7.23 1.50 -8.80
N THR A 300 -5.96 1.67 -9.15
CA THR A 300 -5.07 2.63 -8.50
C THR A 300 -4.49 3.57 -9.55
N VAL A 301 -4.20 4.81 -9.17
CA VAL A 301 -3.49 5.76 -10.03
C VAL A 301 -2.52 6.57 -9.18
N THR A 302 -1.28 6.72 -9.65
CA THR A 302 -0.26 7.53 -8.98
C THR A 302 -0.06 8.86 -9.70
N TYR A 303 0.14 9.93 -8.94
CA TYR A 303 0.29 11.31 -9.38
C TYR A 303 1.52 11.94 -8.73
N ALA A 304 2.00 13.04 -9.32
CA ALA A 304 3.08 13.80 -8.71
C ALA A 304 2.62 14.45 -7.39
N GLY A 305 3.53 14.59 -6.43
CA GLY A 305 3.22 15.07 -5.07
C GLY A 305 2.59 16.47 -5.00
N ASN A 306 2.87 17.32 -5.98
CA ASN A 306 2.30 18.67 -6.10
C ASN A 306 0.89 18.71 -6.71
N ILE A 307 0.39 17.60 -7.26
CA ILE A 307 -0.96 17.53 -7.82
C ILE A 307 -1.97 17.40 -6.69
N THR A 308 -2.91 18.35 -6.63
CA THR A 308 -3.98 18.36 -5.63
C THR A 308 -5.13 17.43 -6.01
N ASP A 309 -5.83 16.90 -5.01
CA ASP A 309 -6.95 15.97 -5.17
C ASP A 309 -8.02 16.51 -6.14
N VAL A 310 -8.36 17.81 -6.04
CA VAL A 310 -9.33 18.49 -6.92
C VAL A 310 -9.00 18.28 -8.41
N LEU A 311 -7.73 18.27 -8.80
CA LEU A 311 -7.32 18.21 -10.22
C LEU A 311 -7.38 16.80 -10.81
N THR A 312 -7.68 15.78 -10.00
CA THR A 312 -7.59 14.38 -10.44
C THR A 312 -8.90 13.82 -10.99
N VAL A 313 -10.05 14.41 -10.64
CA VAL A 313 -11.38 13.85 -10.92
C VAL A 313 -11.64 13.66 -12.41
N GLU A 314 -11.35 14.68 -13.25
CA GLU A 314 -11.57 14.58 -14.70
C GLU A 314 -10.75 13.45 -15.34
N SER A 315 -9.50 13.28 -14.92
CA SER A 315 -8.63 12.19 -15.39
C SER A 315 -9.19 10.81 -14.99
N VAL A 316 -9.69 10.69 -13.76
CA VAL A 316 -10.32 9.45 -13.28
C VAL A 316 -11.60 9.16 -14.06
N CYS A 317 -12.42 10.18 -14.31
CA CYS A 317 -13.65 10.02 -15.10
C CYS A 317 -13.36 9.52 -16.51
N ARG A 318 -12.38 10.13 -17.19
CA ARG A 318 -11.94 9.70 -18.53
C ARG A 318 -11.48 8.24 -18.53
N GLN A 319 -10.62 7.88 -17.58
CA GLN A 319 -10.14 6.49 -17.44
C GLN A 319 -11.28 5.50 -17.21
N LEU A 320 -12.26 5.86 -16.36
CA LEU A 320 -13.43 5.02 -16.11
C LEU A 320 -14.24 4.82 -17.40
N VAL A 321 -14.54 5.89 -18.12
CA VAL A 321 -15.26 5.82 -19.41
C VAL A 321 -14.51 4.93 -20.41
N ASP A 322 -13.19 5.11 -20.55
CA ASP A 322 -12.35 4.31 -21.45
C ASP A 322 -12.35 2.82 -21.07
N ARG A 323 -12.53 2.51 -19.78
CA ARG A 323 -12.65 1.15 -19.23
C ARG A 323 -14.06 0.57 -19.35
N GLY A 324 -15.00 1.32 -19.93
CA GLY A 324 -16.39 0.91 -20.11
C GLY A 324 -17.26 1.12 -18.87
N ALA A 325 -16.85 2.01 -17.96
CA ALA A 325 -17.75 2.53 -16.93
C ALA A 325 -18.87 3.28 -17.63
N GLY A 326 -20.05 2.66 -17.68
CA GLY A 326 -21.27 3.33 -18.12
C GLY A 326 -21.97 3.97 -16.93
N ASP A 327 -23.28 4.16 -17.07
CA ASP A 327 -24.16 4.84 -16.13
C ASP A 327 -24.40 4.07 -14.80
N ASN A 328 -23.63 3.00 -14.54
CA ASN A 328 -23.79 2.13 -13.37
C ASN A 328 -22.76 2.42 -12.26
N ILE A 329 -21.92 3.45 -12.42
CA ILE A 329 -20.89 3.80 -11.42
C ILE A 329 -21.17 5.19 -10.87
N SER A 330 -21.15 5.29 -9.53
CA SER A 330 -21.20 6.53 -8.79
C SER A 330 -19.93 6.73 -7.96
N LEU A 331 -19.28 7.89 -8.10
CA LEU A 331 -18.10 8.26 -7.32
C LEU A 331 -18.49 8.92 -6.00
N VAL A 332 -17.99 8.38 -4.90
CA VAL A 332 -18.16 8.96 -3.56
C VAL A 332 -16.89 9.71 -3.17
N CYS A 333 -17.00 11.03 -3.05
CA CYS A 333 -15.84 11.92 -2.94
C CYS A 333 -15.88 12.78 -1.67
N ASP A 334 -14.71 13.02 -1.07
CA ASP A 334 -14.57 13.96 0.05
C ASP A 334 -14.60 15.43 -0.39
N ARG A 335 -14.71 16.34 0.59
CA ARG A 335 -14.62 17.79 0.41
C ARG A 335 -13.33 18.26 -0.26
N GLY A 336 -12.28 17.44 -0.23
CA GLY A 336 -11.01 17.67 -0.94
C GLY A 336 -11.14 17.61 -2.46
N PHE A 337 -12.13 16.90 -2.99
CA PHE A 337 -12.39 16.77 -4.43
C PHE A 337 -13.46 17.75 -4.93
N TRP A 338 -14.06 18.54 -4.05
CA TRP A 338 -15.15 19.45 -4.39
C TRP A 338 -14.69 20.62 -5.28
N SER A 339 -15.27 20.70 -6.48
CA SER A 339 -15.29 21.89 -7.32
C SER A 339 -16.46 21.82 -8.31
N ILE A 340 -16.95 22.99 -8.75
CA ILE A 340 -17.99 23.10 -9.79
C ILE A 340 -17.54 22.37 -11.06
N ASN A 341 -16.27 22.53 -11.44
CA ASN A 341 -15.70 21.87 -12.62
C ASN A 341 -15.72 20.34 -12.49
N ASN A 342 -15.48 19.80 -11.31
CA ASN A 342 -15.51 18.35 -11.09
C ASN A 342 -16.92 17.79 -11.16
N ILE A 343 -17.91 18.52 -10.61
CA ILE A 343 -19.33 18.15 -10.76
C ILE A 343 -19.70 18.09 -12.26
N SER A 344 -19.35 19.13 -13.01
CA SER A 344 -19.58 19.15 -14.46
C SER A 344 -18.82 18.04 -15.18
N ALA A 345 -17.56 17.76 -14.83
CA ALA A 345 -16.78 16.68 -15.45
C ALA A 345 -17.40 15.30 -15.24
N MET A 346 -17.88 14.99 -14.02
CA MET A 346 -18.56 13.71 -13.76
C MET A 346 -19.84 13.59 -14.60
N LEU A 347 -20.66 14.64 -14.66
CA LEU A 347 -21.86 14.69 -15.51
C LEU A 347 -21.56 14.61 -17.01
N GLU A 348 -20.50 15.27 -17.48
CA GLU A 348 -20.03 15.23 -18.87
C GLU A 348 -19.68 13.80 -19.31
N HIS A 349 -19.06 13.05 -18.39
CA HIS A 349 -18.62 11.67 -18.58
C HIS A 349 -19.67 10.60 -18.22
N ASN A 350 -20.92 11.00 -17.93
CA ASN A 350 -22.00 10.10 -17.47
C ASN A 350 -21.62 9.26 -16.25
N ILE A 351 -20.85 9.83 -15.32
CA ILE A 351 -20.50 9.21 -14.05
C ILE A 351 -21.32 9.90 -12.97
N SER A 352 -22.10 9.12 -12.24
CA SER A 352 -22.85 9.64 -11.11
C SER A 352 -21.95 9.91 -9.91
N PHE A 353 -22.44 10.61 -8.90
CA PHE A 353 -21.65 10.96 -7.74
C PHE A 353 -22.45 11.19 -6.46
N VAL A 354 -21.74 11.07 -5.34
CA VAL A 354 -22.12 11.59 -4.02
C VAL A 354 -20.89 12.33 -3.46
N CYS A 355 -20.92 13.66 -3.48
CA CYS A 355 -19.77 14.48 -3.13
C CYS A 355 -20.05 15.31 -1.88
N ASN A 356 -19.11 15.31 -0.93
CA ASN A 356 -19.17 16.26 0.18
C ASN A 356 -18.78 17.66 -0.29
N CYS A 357 -19.69 18.61 -0.11
CA CYS A 357 -19.48 19.99 -0.51
C CYS A 357 -18.58 20.73 0.47
N ASN A 358 -17.61 21.46 -0.09
CA ASN A 358 -16.81 22.38 0.71
C ASN A 358 -17.56 23.70 0.96
N ILE A 359 -18.31 23.74 2.06
CA ILE A 359 -19.10 24.91 2.50
C ILE A 359 -18.27 26.19 2.52
N ALA A 360 -17.00 26.11 2.92
CA ALA A 360 -16.13 27.28 3.03
C ALA A 360 -15.91 28.01 1.69
N LYS A 361 -15.99 27.29 0.55
CA LYS A 361 -15.72 27.80 -0.79
C LYS A 361 -16.91 28.47 -1.49
N SER A 362 -18.13 28.38 -0.95
CA SER A 362 -19.32 28.93 -1.61
C SER A 362 -20.18 29.76 -0.65
N LYS A 363 -20.31 31.06 -0.94
CA LYS A 363 -21.16 31.99 -0.18
C LYS A 363 -22.63 31.56 -0.21
N LEU A 364 -23.13 31.19 -1.40
CA LEU A 364 -24.50 30.72 -1.58
C LEU A 364 -24.80 29.48 -0.71
N ILE A 365 -23.86 28.53 -0.65
CA ILE A 365 -24.04 27.32 0.16
C ILE A 365 -24.00 27.66 1.65
N LYS A 366 -23.13 28.59 2.09
CA LYS A 366 -23.14 29.07 3.49
C LYS A 366 -24.48 29.67 3.88
N GLU A 367 -25.04 30.54 3.03
CA GLU A 367 -26.34 31.17 3.29
C GLU A 367 -27.46 30.13 3.37
N GLN A 368 -27.48 29.14 2.48
CA GLN A 368 -28.44 28.04 2.53
C GLN A 368 -28.26 27.17 3.77
N VAL A 369 -27.01 26.83 4.13
CA VAL A 369 -26.69 26.12 5.39
C VAL A 369 -27.23 26.91 6.57
N ASP A 370 -27.02 28.22 6.63
CA ASP A 370 -27.46 29.06 7.76
C ASP A 370 -28.99 29.11 7.91
N VAL A 371 -29.73 29.08 6.80
CA VAL A 371 -31.20 29.02 6.80
C VAL A 371 -31.66 27.63 7.25
N ILE A 372 -31.19 26.58 6.58
CA ILE A 372 -31.68 25.22 6.78
C ILE A 372 -31.27 24.67 8.15
N SER A 373 -30.05 24.92 8.59
CA SER A 373 -29.58 24.47 9.91
C SER A 373 -30.38 25.07 11.07
N ARG A 374 -30.96 26.27 10.91
CA ARG A 374 -31.88 26.84 11.93
C ARG A 374 -33.18 26.05 12.04
N ASP A 375 -33.71 25.59 10.91
CA ASP A 375 -34.89 24.73 10.87
C ASP A 375 -34.56 23.35 11.44
N LEU A 376 -33.42 22.76 11.03
CA LEU A 376 -32.97 21.45 11.52
C LEU A 376 -32.69 21.46 13.03
N LEU A 377 -32.14 22.54 13.58
CA LEU A 377 -31.93 22.72 15.02
C LEU A 377 -33.25 22.77 15.81
N ARG A 378 -34.35 23.16 15.16
CA ARG A 378 -35.70 23.20 15.72
C ARG A 378 -36.51 21.94 15.39
N ASP A 379 -35.83 20.86 15.02
CA ASP A 379 -36.41 19.57 14.65
C ASP A 379 -37.41 19.66 13.47
N ARG A 380 -37.28 20.68 12.61
CA ARG A 380 -38.11 20.86 11.39
C ARG A 380 -37.48 20.18 10.17
N GLY A 381 -37.00 18.95 10.36
CA GLY A 381 -36.40 18.12 9.32
C GLY A 381 -36.61 16.63 9.62
N LEU A 382 -36.08 15.78 8.75
CA LEU A 382 -36.10 14.34 8.99
C LEU A 382 -35.05 14.01 10.05
N VAL A 383 -35.47 13.43 11.17
CA VAL A 383 -34.57 12.97 12.23
C VAL A 383 -34.26 11.50 12.01
N PHE A 384 -32.98 11.13 12.04
CA PHE A 384 -32.52 9.76 11.81
C PHE A 384 -31.22 9.48 12.58
N SER A 385 -30.95 8.21 12.86
CA SER A 385 -29.67 7.78 13.41
C SER A 385 -28.61 7.70 12.32
N SER A 386 -27.38 8.13 12.60
CA SER A 386 -26.24 7.71 11.80
C SER A 386 -26.20 6.19 11.74
N SER A 387 -25.84 5.60 10.59
CA SER A 387 -25.45 4.18 10.59
C SER A 387 -24.38 4.01 11.64
N ALA A 388 -24.49 3.00 12.51
CA ALA A 388 -23.43 2.69 13.47
C ALA A 388 -22.11 2.58 12.69
N ASP A 389 -21.16 3.48 12.97
CA ASP A 389 -19.82 3.31 12.45
C ASP A 389 -19.33 1.92 12.90
N ILE A 390 -18.56 1.25 12.05
CA ILE A 390 -17.94 -0.05 12.38
C ILE A 390 -17.07 0.02 13.66
N THR A 391 -16.77 1.24 14.12
CA THR A 391 -16.06 1.56 15.36
C THR A 391 -17.03 1.89 16.50
N ASP A 392 -17.86 0.93 16.92
CA ASP A 392 -18.37 0.74 18.29
C ASP A 392 -18.92 1.97 19.08
N THR A 393 -19.35 3.04 18.42
CA THR A 393 -20.05 4.17 19.04
C THR A 393 -21.55 4.02 18.89
N ALA A 394 -22.29 4.40 19.93
CA ALA A 394 -23.74 4.49 19.86
C ALA A 394 -24.16 5.35 18.66
N PRO A 395 -25.21 4.97 17.93
CA PRO A 395 -25.69 5.73 16.77
C PRO A 395 -25.97 7.18 17.17
N LYS A 396 -25.43 8.14 16.41
CA LYS A 396 -25.63 9.57 16.65
C LYS A 396 -26.94 10.02 16.04
N LEU A 397 -27.71 10.83 16.77
CA LEU A 397 -28.95 11.42 16.25
C LEU A 397 -28.61 12.60 15.32
N LEU A 398 -29.12 12.54 14.10
CA LEU A 398 -28.91 13.54 13.05
C LEU A 398 -30.27 14.09 12.59
N ALA A 399 -30.27 15.33 12.12
CA ALA A 399 -31.40 15.92 11.42
C ALA A 399 -30.98 16.24 9.98
N GLY A 400 -31.84 15.98 9.01
CA GLY A 400 -31.50 16.24 7.61
C GLY A 400 -32.65 16.70 6.73
N LYS A 401 -32.29 17.30 5.61
CA LYS A 401 -33.20 17.81 4.59
C LYS A 401 -32.54 17.73 3.22
N THR A 402 -33.25 17.22 2.22
CA THR A 402 -32.83 17.30 0.81
C THR A 402 -33.50 18.49 0.14
N ILE A 403 -32.75 19.21 -0.69
CA ILE A 403 -33.27 20.20 -1.63
C ILE A 403 -32.86 19.77 -3.04
N GLN A 404 -33.79 19.87 -3.98
CA GLN A 404 -33.53 19.64 -5.40
C GLN A 404 -33.16 20.95 -6.09
N LEU A 405 -32.07 20.95 -6.85
CA LEU A 405 -31.58 22.12 -7.59
C LEU A 405 -31.38 21.75 -9.07
N PRO A 406 -31.96 22.52 -10.01
CA PRO A 406 -31.64 22.34 -11.42
C PRO A 406 -30.19 22.77 -11.67
N TRP A 407 -29.44 21.96 -12.40
CA TRP A 407 -28.04 22.20 -12.73
C TRP A 407 -27.80 22.13 -14.24
N SER A 408 -27.30 23.22 -14.80
CA SER A 408 -26.87 23.30 -16.20
C SER A 408 -25.39 22.91 -16.34
N TYR A 409 -25.07 22.06 -17.31
CA TYR A 409 -23.69 21.70 -17.65
C TYR A 409 -23.50 21.55 -19.17
N THR A 410 -22.26 21.70 -19.63
CA THR A 410 -21.91 21.61 -21.05
C THR A 410 -21.37 20.23 -21.39
N GLN A 411 -22.07 19.46 -22.22
CA GLN A 411 -21.53 18.18 -22.70
C GLN A 411 -20.76 18.36 -24.00
N LYS A 412 -19.47 18.03 -23.99
CA LYS A 412 -18.64 17.93 -25.20
C LYS A 412 -18.96 16.61 -25.91
N ILE A 413 -19.54 16.70 -27.11
CA ILE A 413 -19.82 15.53 -27.94
C ILE A 413 -18.71 15.42 -29.00
N LEU A 414 -18.03 14.28 -29.07
CA LEU A 414 -17.22 13.94 -30.26
C LEU A 414 -18.19 13.42 -31.32
N SER A 415 -18.28 14.09 -32.48
CA SER A 415 -19.11 13.61 -33.58
C SER A 415 -18.52 12.30 -34.13
N LYS A 416 -19.39 11.41 -34.65
CA LYS A 416 -18.96 10.12 -35.23
C LYS A 416 -17.97 10.32 -36.39
N MET A 417 -18.15 11.39 -37.18
CA MET A 417 -17.23 11.81 -38.25
C MET A 417 -15.87 12.34 -37.73
N ALA A 418 -15.83 13.02 -36.57
CA ALA A 418 -14.58 13.52 -35.99
C ALA A 418 -13.67 12.39 -35.49
N ARG A 419 -14.23 11.23 -35.09
CA ARG A 419 -13.46 10.03 -34.73
C ARG A 419 -12.73 9.40 -35.93
N GLU A 420 -13.30 9.52 -37.13
CA GLU A 420 -12.76 8.91 -38.35
C GLU A 420 -11.79 9.85 -39.07
N ASN A 421 -11.97 11.17 -38.95
CA ASN A 421 -11.18 12.18 -39.70
C ASN A 421 -10.14 12.95 -38.88
N ASN A 422 -9.96 12.65 -37.58
CA ASN A 422 -8.97 13.31 -36.72
C ASN A 422 -9.12 14.85 -36.64
N GLU A 423 -10.35 15.36 -36.81
CA GLU A 423 -10.66 16.80 -36.78
C GLU A 423 -11.21 17.25 -35.42
N SER A 424 -10.90 18.50 -35.06
CA SER A 424 -11.30 19.17 -33.82
C SER A 424 -12.63 19.92 -33.94
N TYR A 425 -13.75 19.22 -34.14
CA TYR A 425 -15.08 19.85 -34.04
C TYR A 425 -15.82 19.34 -32.78
N LYS A 426 -15.97 20.20 -31.76
CA LYS A 426 -16.73 19.91 -30.54
C LYS A 426 -18.06 20.68 -30.53
N PRO A 427 -19.18 20.11 -30.99
CA PRO A 427 -20.49 20.63 -30.64
C PRO A 427 -20.67 20.54 -29.11
N VAL A 428 -20.89 21.69 -28.47
CA VAL A 428 -21.19 21.82 -27.04
C VAL A 428 -22.70 21.87 -26.88
N ARG A 429 -23.29 20.83 -26.28
CA ARG A 429 -24.72 20.84 -25.95
C ARG A 429 -24.90 21.21 -24.49
N GLN A 430 -25.72 22.22 -24.22
CA GLN A 430 -26.15 22.51 -22.85
C GLN A 430 -27.16 21.44 -22.43
N LYS A 431 -26.91 20.81 -21.28
CA LYS A 431 -27.79 19.83 -20.66
C LYS A 431 -28.16 20.30 -19.27
N GLU A 432 -29.32 19.86 -18.82
CA GLU A 432 -29.79 20.09 -17.47
C GLU A 432 -29.94 18.75 -16.75
N LYS A 433 -29.58 18.74 -15.47
CA LYS A 433 -29.82 17.62 -14.56
C LYS A 433 -30.23 18.16 -13.20
N ASN A 434 -31.13 17.46 -12.53
CA ASN A 434 -31.47 17.78 -11.15
C ASN A 434 -30.40 17.21 -10.22
N LEU A 435 -29.86 18.07 -9.37
CA LEU A 435 -28.99 17.67 -8.28
C LEU A 435 -29.77 17.68 -6.98
N TYR A 436 -29.46 16.74 -6.11
CA TYR A 436 -29.97 16.64 -4.77
C TYR A 436 -28.90 17.13 -3.80
N VAL A 437 -29.25 18.13 -3.00
CA VAL A 437 -28.38 18.71 -1.97
C VAL A 437 -28.92 18.32 -0.61
N HIS A 438 -28.18 17.46 0.08
CA HIS A 438 -28.54 16.91 1.38
C HIS A 438 -27.82 17.68 2.47
N PHE A 439 -28.58 18.37 3.31
CA PHE A 439 -28.08 19.03 4.51
C PHE A 439 -28.25 18.05 5.67
N ILE A 440 -27.15 17.73 6.36
CA ILE A 440 -27.11 16.79 7.48
C ILE A 440 -26.53 17.53 8.68
N PHE A 441 -27.31 17.68 9.73
CA PHE A 441 -27.00 18.47 10.92
C PHE A 441 -26.83 17.57 12.14
N SER A 442 -25.76 17.79 12.89
CA SER A 442 -25.51 17.13 14.19
C SER A 442 -25.69 18.13 15.33
N ARG A 443 -26.72 17.90 16.15
CA ARG A 443 -26.99 18.72 17.33
C ARG A 443 -25.88 18.62 18.39
N GLU A 444 -25.35 17.41 18.58
CA GLU A 444 -24.21 17.14 19.46
C GLU A 444 -23.00 18.00 19.07
N ILE A 445 -22.58 17.97 17.78
CA ILE A 445 -21.45 18.78 17.30
C ILE A 445 -21.71 20.28 17.47
N TYR A 446 -22.96 20.72 17.26
CA TYR A 446 -23.33 22.12 17.46
C TYR A 446 -23.18 22.54 18.94
N GLU A 447 -23.69 21.74 19.87
CA GLU A 447 -23.64 22.01 21.30
C GLU A 447 -22.21 21.96 21.83
N GLU A 448 -21.41 20.97 21.40
CA GLU A 448 -19.99 20.89 21.71
C GLU A 448 -19.22 22.11 21.19
N SER A 449 -19.48 22.54 19.95
CA SER A 449 -18.83 23.70 19.36
C SER A 449 -19.21 24.98 20.11
N MET A 450 -20.48 25.14 20.45
CA MET A 450 -20.94 26.26 21.29
C MET A 450 -20.24 26.28 22.64
N ASN A 451 -20.07 25.12 23.28
CA ASN A 451 -19.39 25.01 24.56
C ASN A 451 -17.90 25.38 24.45
N LYS A 452 -17.21 24.96 23.38
CA LYS A 452 -15.80 25.36 23.12
C LYS A 452 -15.63 26.87 23.09
N TYR A 453 -16.53 27.59 22.41
CA TYR A 453 -16.48 29.06 22.39
C TYR A 453 -16.82 29.70 23.74
N ARG A 454 -17.72 29.10 24.54
CA ARG A 454 -17.99 29.56 25.91
C ARG A 454 -16.76 29.44 26.81
N VAL A 455 -16.06 28.30 26.74
CA VAL A 455 -14.81 28.08 27.49
C VAL A 455 -13.75 29.08 27.05
N LEU A 456 -13.60 29.31 25.74
CA LEU A 456 -12.64 30.28 25.20
C LEU A 456 -12.90 31.72 25.71
N ILE A 457 -14.16 32.13 25.82
CA ILE A 457 -14.51 33.45 26.38
C ILE A 457 -14.10 33.54 27.85
N LYS A 458 -14.34 32.47 28.62
CA LYS A 458 -13.92 32.41 30.02
C LYS A 458 -12.41 32.55 30.12
N GLU A 459 -11.65 31.79 29.33
CA GLU A 459 -10.18 31.85 29.31
C GLU A 459 -9.67 33.24 28.92
N LEU A 460 -10.31 33.91 27.96
CA LEU A 460 -9.99 35.29 27.57
C LEU A 460 -10.25 36.29 28.70
N ASN A 461 -11.38 36.17 29.41
CA ASN A 461 -11.70 37.04 30.54
C ASN A 461 -10.81 36.76 31.76
N ASP A 462 -10.49 35.49 32.05
CA ASP A 462 -9.56 35.12 33.12
C ASP A 462 -8.15 35.69 32.84
N ALA A 463 -7.68 35.60 31.59
CA ALA A 463 -6.40 36.18 31.17
C ALA A 463 -6.39 37.71 31.29
N TYR A 464 -7.51 38.36 30.96
CA TYR A 464 -7.70 39.79 31.20
C TYR A 464 -7.65 40.14 32.69
N ASP A 465 -8.37 39.42 33.55
CA ASP A 465 -8.40 39.67 35.00
C ASP A 465 -6.99 39.53 35.60
N ILE A 466 -6.21 38.54 35.15
CA ILE A 466 -4.79 38.40 35.52
C ILE A 466 -4.00 39.63 35.06
N ALA A 467 -4.12 40.05 33.80
CA ALA A 467 -3.39 41.21 33.30
C ALA A 467 -3.75 42.52 34.04
N SER A 468 -5.04 42.72 34.35
CA SER A 468 -5.55 43.88 35.09
C SER A 468 -5.01 43.92 36.53
N ASN A 469 -4.98 42.79 37.23
CA ASN A 469 -4.39 42.71 38.58
C ASN A 469 -2.88 42.97 38.58
N TRP A 470 -2.17 42.66 37.49
CA TRP A 470 -0.73 42.94 37.37
C TRP A 470 -0.43 44.40 37.00
N GLN A 471 -1.36 45.11 36.34
CA GLN A 471 -1.25 46.57 36.14
C GLN A 471 -1.30 47.34 37.47
N GLU A 472 -2.06 46.88 38.47
CA GLU A 472 -2.04 47.46 39.82
C GLU A 472 -0.73 47.18 40.57
N VAL A 473 -0.05 46.05 40.29
CA VAL A 473 1.20 45.63 40.94
C VAL A 473 2.43 46.31 40.34
N ILE A 474 2.38 46.76 39.08
CA ILE A 474 3.52 47.35 38.36
C ILE A 474 3.26 48.83 38.06
N ALA A 475 3.17 49.65 39.10
CA ALA A 475 3.29 51.11 38.99
C ALA A 475 4.74 51.55 38.66
N GLY A 476 5.41 50.94 37.65
CA GLY A 476 6.77 51.34 37.30
C GLY A 476 7.61 50.56 36.26
N LYS A 477 7.07 49.58 35.50
CA LYS A 477 7.79 48.94 34.37
C LYS A 477 6.85 48.59 33.20
N GLU A 478 7.32 48.74 31.97
CA GLU A 478 6.48 48.61 30.77
C GLU A 478 6.02 47.17 30.45
N PRO A 479 4.72 46.97 30.14
CA PRO A 479 4.11 45.66 29.87
C PRO A 479 4.17 45.24 28.38
N SER A 480 5.35 44.96 27.84
CA SER A 480 5.53 44.67 26.41
C SER A 480 5.31 43.19 26.00
N GLU A 481 5.41 42.22 26.92
CA GLU A 481 5.32 40.79 26.58
C GLU A 481 3.90 40.19 26.70
N LEU A 482 3.05 40.72 27.61
CA LEU A 482 1.69 40.22 27.87
C LEU A 482 0.65 40.69 26.82
N THR A 483 0.83 41.87 26.23
CA THR A 483 0.04 42.35 25.09
C THR A 483 0.29 41.52 23.84
N ALA A 484 1.51 41.04 23.62
CA ALA A 484 1.83 40.15 22.49
C ALA A 484 1.15 38.78 22.61
N ALA A 485 1.02 38.21 23.83
CA ALA A 485 0.31 36.95 24.05
C ALA A 485 -1.21 37.06 23.80
N HIS A 486 -1.85 38.13 24.29
CA HIS A 486 -3.26 38.44 24.03
C HIS A 486 -3.54 38.66 22.53
N THR A 487 -2.68 39.45 21.85
CA THR A 487 -2.82 39.76 20.42
C THR A 487 -2.59 38.52 19.54
N ASN A 488 -1.68 37.61 19.95
CA ASN A 488 -1.46 36.35 19.26
C ASN A 488 -2.62 35.36 19.41
N LEU A 489 -3.36 35.37 20.53
CA LEU A 489 -4.57 34.56 20.73
C LEU A 489 -5.75 35.08 19.88
N LEU A 490 -5.82 36.41 19.70
CA LEU A 490 -6.86 37.10 18.93
C LEU A 490 -6.67 37.06 17.40
N LYS A 491 -5.54 36.56 16.89
CA LYS A 491 -5.15 36.57 15.45
C LYS A 491 -6.34 36.46 14.49
N ASP A 492 -6.62 37.55 13.79
CA ASP A 492 -7.40 37.80 12.55
C ASP A 492 -8.74 37.07 12.29
N LYS A 493 -9.13 36.04 13.03
CA LYS A 493 -10.33 35.22 12.78
C LYS A 493 -11.33 35.20 13.94
N LEU A 494 -10.89 35.53 15.16
CA LEU A 494 -11.75 35.51 16.36
C LEU A 494 -12.33 36.89 16.69
N VAL A 495 -11.71 37.98 16.21
CA VAL A 495 -12.16 39.36 16.44
C VAL A 495 -13.60 39.58 15.99
N ASP A 496 -14.04 38.94 14.90
CA ASP A 496 -15.43 39.07 14.42
C ASP A 496 -16.46 38.31 15.27
N LEU A 497 -16.02 37.36 16.11
CA LEU A 497 -16.87 36.52 16.95
C LEU A 497 -17.10 37.09 18.35
N PHE A 498 -16.27 38.06 18.76
CA PHE A 498 -16.31 38.67 20.07
C PHE A 498 -16.41 40.18 19.94
N GLN A 499 -17.02 40.84 20.92
CA GLN A 499 -16.98 42.29 21.04
C GLN A 499 -16.20 42.65 22.30
N TYR A 500 -15.25 43.56 22.14
CA TYR A 500 -14.63 44.26 23.25
C TYR A 500 -15.55 45.42 23.63
N SER A 501 -15.99 45.50 24.88
CA SER A 501 -16.77 46.66 25.32
C SER A 501 -15.89 47.58 26.16
N ASP A 502 -15.53 48.74 25.59
CA ASP A 502 -15.33 49.96 26.39
C ASP A 502 -16.68 50.64 26.68
N GLU A 503 -17.73 50.27 25.95
CA GLU A 503 -19.06 50.89 26.01
C GLU A 503 -20.07 49.92 26.65
N VAL A 504 -20.48 50.25 27.88
CA VAL A 504 -21.66 49.69 28.53
C VAL A 504 -22.86 49.93 27.62
N ALA A 505 -23.36 48.88 26.96
CA ALA A 505 -24.60 48.95 26.19
C ALA A 505 -25.77 49.17 27.16
N ASP A 506 -26.12 50.43 27.30
CA ASP A 506 -27.27 50.99 28.01
C ASP A 506 -28.57 50.27 27.59
N THR A 507 -28.96 49.21 28.31
CA THR A 507 -30.29 48.58 28.14
C THR A 507 -30.91 48.02 29.44
N ASP A 508 -30.24 48.09 30.59
CA ASP A 508 -30.88 47.84 31.88
C ASP A 508 -30.57 48.99 32.84
N SER A 509 -31.59 49.78 33.15
CA SER A 509 -31.53 51.00 33.97
C SER A 509 -31.25 50.74 35.46
N SER A 510 -30.69 49.58 35.80
CA SER A 510 -30.32 49.18 37.17
C SER A 510 -28.81 49.06 37.40
N PHE A 511 -27.97 49.39 36.41
CA PHE A 511 -26.52 49.38 36.60
C PHE A 511 -26.00 50.74 37.09
N ASP A 512 -25.21 50.68 38.16
CA ASP A 512 -24.62 51.83 38.86
C ASP A 512 -23.73 52.66 37.91
N LYS A 513 -24.10 53.93 37.71
CA LYS A 513 -23.38 54.88 36.83
C LYS A 513 -21.99 55.26 37.36
N ASN A 514 -21.64 54.86 38.57
CA ASN A 514 -20.32 55.09 39.18
C ASN A 514 -19.33 53.91 39.01
N ALA A 515 -19.76 52.80 38.42
CA ALA A 515 -18.86 51.69 38.11
C ALA A 515 -18.05 52.01 36.84
N GLN A 516 -16.72 52.02 36.92
CA GLN A 516 -15.87 52.11 35.73
C GLN A 516 -16.22 50.98 34.75
N PRO A 517 -16.23 51.24 33.43
CA PRO A 517 -16.56 50.21 32.44
C PRO A 517 -15.59 49.03 32.60
N GLN A 518 -16.10 47.87 33.00
CA GLN A 518 -15.31 46.65 33.06
C GLN A 518 -15.00 46.22 31.61
N GLN A 519 -13.75 46.38 31.19
CA GLN A 519 -13.31 45.95 29.88
C GLN A 519 -13.32 44.42 29.83
N ARG A 520 -14.38 43.83 29.22
CA ARG A 520 -14.57 42.38 29.13
C ARG A 520 -14.89 41.97 27.71
N TYR A 521 -14.56 40.72 27.39
CA TYR A 521 -14.93 40.10 26.11
C TYR A 521 -16.34 39.52 26.19
N TYR A 522 -17.20 39.96 25.26
CA TYR A 522 -18.56 39.46 25.13
C TYR A 522 -18.74 38.62 23.86
N PRO A 523 -19.46 37.48 23.93
CA PRO A 523 -19.82 36.70 22.76
C PRO A 523 -20.77 37.46 21.83
N ARG A 524 -20.43 37.52 20.54
CA ARG A 524 -21.44 37.81 19.50
C ARG A 524 -22.21 36.52 19.22
N TYR A 525 -23.18 36.20 20.07
CA TYR A 525 -23.92 34.93 20.04
C TYR A 525 -24.48 34.57 18.66
N TYR A 526 -24.97 35.53 17.89
CA TYR A 526 -25.44 35.28 16.53
C TYR A 526 -24.33 34.77 15.61
N ALA A 527 -23.16 35.43 15.62
CA ALA A 527 -22.01 35.07 14.78
C ALA A 527 -21.42 33.71 15.21
N ILE A 528 -21.27 33.49 16.52
CA ILE A 528 -20.80 32.21 17.08
C ILE A 528 -21.77 31.08 16.72
N SER A 529 -23.07 31.27 16.95
CA SER A 529 -24.08 30.25 16.64
C SER A 529 -24.13 29.96 15.14
N ARG A 530 -24.00 30.98 14.28
CA ARG A 530 -23.90 30.81 12.83
C ARG A 530 -22.69 29.95 12.45
N LEU A 531 -21.51 30.24 12.99
CA LEU A 531 -20.31 29.45 12.75
C LEU A 531 -20.47 28.01 13.26
N CYS A 532 -20.99 27.83 14.47
CA CYS A 532 -21.24 26.50 15.04
C CYS A 532 -22.22 25.69 14.18
N ARG A 533 -23.27 26.32 13.63
CA ARG A 533 -24.18 25.65 12.69
C ARG A 533 -23.46 25.21 11.41
N GLN A 534 -22.56 26.02 10.88
CA GLN A 534 -21.76 25.65 9.71
C GLN A 534 -20.80 24.48 10.01
N ILE A 535 -20.20 24.44 11.21
CA ILE A 535 -19.34 23.32 11.65
C ILE A 535 -20.17 22.04 11.82
N ALA A 536 -21.37 22.17 12.38
CA ALA A 536 -22.27 21.05 12.68
C ALA A 536 -23.05 20.54 11.45
N THR A 537 -23.01 21.24 10.32
CA THR A 537 -23.70 20.85 9.09
C THR A 537 -22.73 20.26 8.09
N ARG A 538 -23.02 19.04 7.63
CA ARG A 538 -22.44 18.44 6.43
C ARG A 538 -23.39 18.65 5.26
N VAL A 539 -22.84 18.95 4.08
CA VAL A 539 -23.61 19.10 2.85
C VAL A 539 -23.11 18.07 1.85
N LEU A 540 -23.97 17.12 1.46
CA LEU A 540 -23.68 16.17 0.39
C LEU A 540 -24.45 16.58 -0.86
N VAL A 541 -23.84 16.41 -2.03
CA VAL A 541 -24.49 16.68 -3.33
C VAL A 541 -24.42 15.43 -4.17
N SER A 542 -25.56 15.02 -4.72
CA SER A 542 -25.69 13.84 -5.57
C SER A 542 -26.54 14.13 -6.80
N ASP A 543 -26.30 13.40 -7.89
CA ASP A 543 -27.15 13.36 -9.08
C ASP A 543 -28.03 12.09 -9.16
N CYS A 544 -27.84 11.14 -8.24
CA CYS A 544 -28.45 9.81 -8.30
C CYS A 544 -29.13 9.36 -7.00
N VAL A 545 -28.88 10.04 -5.86
CA VAL A 545 -29.51 9.74 -4.57
C VAL A 545 -30.34 10.95 -4.16
N ASP A 546 -31.65 10.78 -3.94
CA ASP A 546 -32.58 11.84 -3.55
C ASP A 546 -32.89 11.83 -2.03
N ASN A 547 -32.59 10.74 -1.36
CA ASN A 547 -32.83 10.55 0.06
C ASN A 547 -31.61 10.93 0.92
N VAL A 548 -31.81 11.80 1.92
CA VAL A 548 -30.74 12.26 2.83
C VAL A 548 -30.15 11.14 3.70
N ILE A 549 -30.96 10.16 4.11
CA ILE A 549 -30.52 9.03 4.93
C ILE A 549 -29.60 8.14 4.08
N GLU A 550 -30.06 7.73 2.90
CA GLU A 550 -29.29 6.90 1.98
C GLU A 550 -27.98 7.59 1.57
N ALA A 551 -28.02 8.88 1.22
CA ALA A 551 -26.82 9.65 0.89
C ALA A 551 -25.81 9.69 2.06
N ASN A 552 -26.30 9.84 3.29
CA ASN A 552 -25.45 9.81 4.48
C ASN A 552 -24.85 8.42 4.74
N GLU A 553 -25.62 7.35 4.57
CA GLU A 553 -25.16 5.97 4.73
C GLU A 553 -24.08 5.62 3.70
N ILE A 554 -24.32 5.91 2.42
CA ILE A 554 -23.35 5.72 1.33
C ILE A 554 -22.06 6.48 1.62
N TYR A 555 -22.17 7.73 2.08
CA TYR A 555 -21.00 8.54 2.39
C TYR A 555 -20.26 8.06 3.65
N ALA A 556 -20.97 7.60 4.67
CA ALA A 556 -20.38 7.11 5.92
C ALA A 556 -19.52 5.85 5.70
N GLN A 557 -19.92 4.97 4.76
CA GLN A 557 -19.15 3.79 4.38
C GLN A 557 -17.74 4.12 3.86
N ARG A 558 -17.46 5.37 3.48
CA ARG A 558 -16.12 5.80 3.03
C ARG A 558 -15.06 5.63 4.10
N ASN A 559 -15.43 5.62 5.38
CA ASN A 559 -14.52 5.31 6.50
C ASN A 559 -13.75 3.99 6.26
N ASN A 560 -14.32 3.04 5.52
CA ASN A 560 -13.66 1.79 5.14
C ASN A 560 -12.40 1.99 4.28
N VAL A 561 -12.33 3.07 3.49
CA VAL A 561 -11.15 3.42 2.69
C VAL A 561 -10.01 3.92 3.57
N GLU A 562 -10.31 4.73 4.58
CA GLU A 562 -9.31 5.22 5.55
C GLU A 562 -8.71 4.08 6.39
N VAL A 563 -9.52 3.09 6.74
CA VAL A 563 -9.02 1.84 7.35
C VAL A 563 -8.06 1.13 6.39
N GLY A 564 -8.40 1.08 5.10
CA GLY A 564 -7.53 0.51 4.06
C GLY A 564 -6.19 1.22 3.94
N TYR A 565 -6.18 2.56 3.99
CA TYR A 565 -4.95 3.35 4.00
C TYR A 565 -4.14 3.18 5.28
N SER A 566 -4.81 3.04 6.44
CA SER A 566 -4.16 2.74 7.71
C SER A 566 -3.45 1.39 7.66
N ILE A 567 -4.08 0.35 7.08
CA ILE A 567 -3.45 -0.95 6.83
C ILE A 567 -2.25 -0.81 5.89
N ILE A 568 -2.40 -0.07 4.78
CA ILE A 568 -1.32 0.16 3.82
C ILE A 568 -0.11 0.80 4.49
N LYS A 569 -0.30 1.88 5.25
CA LYS A 569 0.80 2.64 5.87
C LYS A 569 1.40 1.94 7.09
N GLY A 570 0.54 1.43 7.97
CA GLY A 570 0.93 0.80 9.23
C GLY A 570 1.42 -0.62 9.04
N GLU A 571 0.52 -1.54 8.70
CA GLU A 571 0.86 -2.97 8.63
C GLU A 571 1.71 -3.27 7.40
N LEU A 572 1.26 -2.92 6.20
CA LEU A 572 1.95 -3.30 4.96
C LEU A 572 3.22 -2.49 4.67
N GLY A 573 3.50 -1.44 5.45
CA GLY A 573 4.74 -0.65 5.39
C GLY A 573 4.82 0.32 4.20
N GLY A 574 3.67 0.75 3.69
CA GLY A 574 3.50 1.59 2.50
C GLY A 574 3.78 3.09 2.70
N SER A 575 4.19 3.54 3.89
CA SER A 575 4.55 4.95 4.12
C SER A 575 5.74 5.40 3.27
N THR A 576 6.66 4.48 2.95
CA THR A 576 7.73 4.68 1.96
C THR A 576 7.90 3.41 1.13
N LEU A 577 8.25 3.53 -0.15
CA LEU A 577 8.29 2.37 -1.05
C LEU A 577 9.68 1.85 -1.38
N ASN A 578 10.76 2.57 -1.08
CA ASN A 578 12.13 2.22 -1.50
C ASN A 578 12.16 1.80 -2.99
N ALA A 579 11.73 2.72 -3.86
CA ALA A 579 11.64 2.52 -5.30
C ALA A 579 12.55 3.53 -6.01
N SER A 580 13.15 3.10 -7.12
CA SER A 580 14.07 3.91 -7.92
C SER A 580 13.51 4.30 -9.29
N THR A 581 12.32 3.82 -9.66
CA THR A 581 11.60 4.21 -10.89
C THR A 581 10.11 4.38 -10.62
N ASP A 582 9.45 5.25 -11.37
CA ASP A 582 7.98 5.44 -11.26
C ASP A 582 7.20 4.16 -11.59
N LYS A 583 7.73 3.32 -12.49
CA LYS A 583 7.15 2.00 -12.82
C LYS A 583 7.09 1.10 -11.59
N THR A 584 8.20 1.05 -10.83
CA THR A 584 8.27 0.32 -9.57
C THR A 584 7.30 0.89 -8.53
N VAL A 585 7.13 2.21 -8.47
CA VAL A 585 6.15 2.85 -7.59
C VAL A 585 4.73 2.41 -7.94
N ASN A 586 4.34 2.50 -9.21
CA ASN A 586 3.00 2.11 -9.68
C ASN A 586 2.68 0.65 -9.32
N ALA A 587 3.62 -0.26 -9.59
CA ALA A 587 3.45 -1.67 -9.29
C ALA A 587 3.38 -1.96 -7.78
N LYS A 588 4.20 -1.30 -6.95
CA LYS A 588 4.14 -1.45 -5.49
C LYS A 588 2.85 -0.89 -4.90
N VAL A 589 2.36 0.25 -5.39
CA VAL A 589 1.05 0.81 -4.99
C VAL A 589 -0.07 -0.15 -5.35
N PHE A 590 -0.01 -0.78 -6.53
CA PHE A 590 -0.98 -1.79 -6.94
C PHE A 590 -0.97 -3.03 -6.02
N ILE A 591 0.21 -3.56 -5.70
CA ILE A 591 0.36 -4.69 -4.77
C ILE A 591 -0.15 -4.34 -3.37
N LEU A 592 0.19 -3.16 -2.84
CA LEU A 592 -0.30 -2.68 -1.55
C LEU A 592 -1.82 -2.57 -1.52
N SER A 593 -2.43 -2.11 -2.61
CA SER A 593 -3.87 -1.96 -2.72
C SER A 593 -4.57 -3.32 -2.77
N LEU A 594 -4.03 -4.28 -3.52
CA LEU A 594 -4.53 -5.67 -3.54
C LEU A 594 -4.33 -6.38 -2.19
N ALA A 595 -3.18 -6.20 -1.54
CA ALA A 595 -2.94 -6.74 -0.20
C ALA A 595 -3.92 -6.16 0.83
N SER A 596 -4.20 -4.85 0.77
CA SER A 596 -5.20 -4.20 1.61
C SER A 596 -6.62 -4.73 1.35
N GLU A 597 -6.98 -4.96 0.08
CA GLU A 597 -8.24 -5.63 -0.29
C GLU A 597 -8.37 -7.00 0.36
N VAL A 598 -7.36 -7.88 0.21
CA VAL A 598 -7.34 -9.23 0.79
C VAL A 598 -7.51 -9.16 2.30
N GLN A 599 -6.67 -8.38 2.97
CA GLN A 599 -6.69 -8.29 4.43
C GLN A 599 -8.03 -7.77 4.93
N ARG A 600 -8.59 -6.73 4.31
CA ARG A 600 -9.91 -6.18 4.72
C ARG A 600 -11.03 -7.18 4.53
N GLN A 601 -11.10 -7.87 3.38
CA GLN A 601 -12.14 -8.86 3.15
C GLN A 601 -12.03 -10.06 4.11
N MET A 602 -10.81 -10.48 4.45
CA MET A 602 -10.60 -11.52 5.46
C MET A 602 -11.05 -11.06 6.85
N LEU A 603 -10.70 -9.84 7.26
CA LEU A 603 -11.15 -9.29 8.53
C LEU A 603 -12.68 -9.16 8.59
N GLU A 604 -13.31 -8.77 7.49
CA GLU A 604 -14.77 -8.71 7.39
C GLU A 604 -15.41 -10.11 7.46
N ALA A 605 -14.82 -11.11 6.80
CA ALA A 605 -15.26 -12.50 6.92
C ALA A 605 -15.20 -13.00 8.37
N ASN A 606 -14.12 -12.70 9.10
CA ASN A 606 -14.00 -13.04 10.52
C ASN A 606 -15.05 -12.32 11.38
N LYS A 607 -15.35 -11.05 11.10
CA LYS A 607 -16.41 -10.30 11.81
C LYS A 607 -17.79 -10.91 11.55
N VAL A 608 -18.12 -11.21 10.31
CA VAL A 608 -19.40 -11.85 9.94
C VAL A 608 -19.53 -13.21 10.62
N PHE A 609 -18.47 -14.02 10.59
CA PHE A 609 -18.44 -15.30 11.29
C PHE A 609 -18.68 -15.13 12.80
N ASN A 610 -18.01 -14.17 13.44
CA ASN A 610 -18.16 -13.91 14.87
C ASN A 610 -19.55 -13.38 15.25
N LYS A 611 -20.19 -12.58 14.39
CA LYS A 611 -21.60 -12.17 14.58
C LYS A 611 -22.52 -13.39 14.63
N GLU A 612 -22.33 -14.35 13.72
CA GLU A 612 -23.08 -15.60 13.72
C GLU A 612 -22.75 -16.49 14.94
N GLN A 613 -21.49 -16.56 15.38
CA GLN A 613 -21.13 -17.28 16.62
C GLN A 613 -21.89 -16.71 17.83
N ILE A 614 -21.88 -15.39 18.00
CA ILE A 614 -22.55 -14.69 19.11
C ILE A 614 -24.06 -14.95 19.06
N LYS A 615 -24.69 -14.87 17.89
CA LYS A 615 -26.12 -15.17 17.70
C LYS A 615 -26.48 -16.59 18.12
N ASN A 616 -25.55 -17.53 17.94
CA ASN A 616 -25.71 -18.94 18.31
C ASN A 616 -25.18 -19.26 19.73
N ASN A 617 -24.90 -18.25 20.56
CA ASN A 617 -24.33 -18.40 21.91
C ASN A 617 -22.98 -19.17 21.95
N LEU A 618 -22.20 -19.07 20.87
CA LEU A 618 -20.86 -19.64 20.77
C LEU A 618 -19.78 -18.56 20.97
N PRO A 619 -18.62 -18.90 21.54
CA PRO A 619 -17.55 -17.93 21.76
C PRO A 619 -16.97 -17.42 20.43
N PRO A 620 -16.70 -16.11 20.28
CA PRO A 620 -16.10 -15.58 19.08
C PRO A 620 -14.64 -16.04 18.93
N VAL A 621 -14.22 -16.28 17.69
CA VAL A 621 -12.87 -16.66 17.33
C VAL A 621 -12.02 -15.40 17.16
N LYS A 622 -11.16 -15.14 18.15
CA LYS A 622 -10.22 -14.00 18.15
C LYS A 622 -8.95 -14.33 17.36
N LEU A 623 -8.48 -13.34 16.60
CA LEU A 623 -7.18 -13.40 15.93
C LEU A 623 -6.03 -13.58 16.92
N CYS A 624 -4.95 -14.24 16.50
CA CYS A 624 -3.77 -14.41 17.34
C CYS A 624 -3.13 -13.05 17.66
N HIS A 625 -2.98 -12.75 18.94
CA HIS A 625 -2.52 -11.45 19.44
C HIS A 625 -3.32 -10.24 18.92
N ASN A 626 -4.60 -10.43 18.58
CA ASN A 626 -5.44 -9.42 17.91
C ASN A 626 -4.78 -8.86 16.62
N SER A 627 -3.98 -9.68 15.95
CA SER A 627 -3.19 -9.28 14.80
C SER A 627 -3.39 -10.24 13.63
N PHE A 628 -3.64 -9.68 12.45
CA PHE A 628 -3.71 -10.45 11.21
C PHE A 628 -2.37 -11.16 10.95
N ARG A 629 -1.25 -10.45 11.04
CA ARG A 629 0.10 -11.04 10.96
C ARG A 629 0.41 -12.04 12.06
N GLY A 630 -0.07 -11.81 13.28
CA GLY A 630 0.03 -12.80 14.36
C GLY A 630 -0.67 -14.10 14.00
N THR A 631 -1.82 -14.01 13.32
CA THR A 631 -2.59 -15.16 12.85
C THR A 631 -1.87 -15.92 11.75
N LEU A 632 -1.32 -15.23 10.74
CA LEU A 632 -0.50 -15.88 9.70
C LEU A 632 0.70 -16.62 10.31
N ARG A 633 1.44 -15.99 11.21
CA ARG A 633 2.57 -16.63 11.90
C ARG A 633 2.17 -17.87 12.71
N SER A 634 0.98 -17.87 13.30
CA SER A 634 0.46 -19.04 14.02
C SER A 634 0.09 -20.20 13.08
N LEU A 635 -0.22 -19.90 11.82
CA LEU A 635 -0.55 -20.89 10.80
C LEU A 635 0.67 -21.39 10.02
N GLU A 636 1.78 -20.62 9.99
CA GLU A 636 3.08 -21.08 9.48
C GLU A 636 3.57 -22.37 10.20
N ALA A 637 3.13 -22.60 11.45
CA ALA A 637 3.46 -23.81 12.21
C ALA A 637 2.81 -25.09 11.66
N ILE A 638 1.83 -24.97 10.75
CA ILE A 638 1.26 -26.12 10.06
C ILE A 638 2.16 -26.44 8.87
N GLU A 639 2.85 -27.57 8.95
CA GLU A 639 3.75 -28.04 7.90
C GLU A 639 3.15 -29.21 7.13
N ALA A 640 3.39 -29.24 5.83
CA ALA A 640 2.97 -30.30 4.94
C ALA A 640 4.03 -30.60 3.88
N THR A 641 3.91 -31.80 3.29
CA THR A 641 4.59 -32.21 2.06
C THR A 641 3.55 -32.38 0.98
N ILE A 642 3.76 -31.74 -0.18
CA ILE A 642 2.91 -31.91 -1.35
C ILE A 642 3.53 -32.99 -2.24
N ASP A 643 2.80 -34.09 -2.41
CA ASP A 643 3.10 -35.07 -3.43
C ASP A 643 2.55 -34.59 -4.77
N LYS A 644 3.44 -34.09 -5.63
CA LYS A 644 3.09 -33.54 -6.93
C LYS A 644 2.64 -34.60 -7.94
N GLU A 645 3.00 -35.87 -7.75
CA GLU A 645 2.61 -36.96 -8.66
C GLU A 645 1.16 -37.38 -8.42
N ASN A 646 0.79 -37.53 -7.14
CA ASN A 646 -0.55 -37.97 -6.74
C ASN A 646 -1.49 -36.82 -6.36
N GLY A 647 -0.99 -35.58 -6.32
CA GLY A 647 -1.74 -34.40 -5.88
C GLY A 647 -2.13 -34.42 -4.40
N SER A 648 -1.48 -35.27 -3.60
CA SER A 648 -1.84 -35.48 -2.19
C SER A 648 -1.04 -34.56 -1.25
N ILE A 649 -1.65 -34.19 -0.12
CA ILE A 649 -1.04 -33.34 0.90
C ILE A 649 -0.87 -34.15 2.17
N ILE A 650 0.38 -34.28 2.63
CA ILE A 650 0.74 -35.04 3.82
C ILE A 650 1.17 -34.06 4.91
N PHE A 651 0.38 -33.91 5.96
CA PHE A 651 0.71 -33.06 7.10
C PHE A 651 1.74 -33.74 8.01
N SER A 652 2.71 -32.98 8.49
CA SER A 652 3.82 -33.51 9.29
C SER A 652 3.54 -33.51 10.79
N GLY A 653 2.41 -32.95 11.21
CA GLY A 653 1.94 -32.94 12.59
C GLY A 653 0.43 -32.78 12.69
N GLY A 654 -0.10 -32.82 13.92
CA GLY A 654 -1.52 -32.60 14.18
C GLY A 654 -1.91 -31.13 13.98
N ILE A 655 -3.08 -30.90 13.38
CA ILE A 655 -3.66 -29.56 13.25
C ILE A 655 -4.41 -29.24 14.55
N LEU A 656 -4.05 -28.14 15.21
CA LEU A 656 -4.69 -27.75 16.46
C LEU A 656 -6.12 -27.26 16.19
N LYS A 657 -7.07 -27.58 17.08
CA LYS A 657 -8.47 -27.13 16.99
C LYS A 657 -8.58 -25.61 16.78
N ARG A 658 -7.77 -24.83 17.49
CA ARG A 658 -7.70 -23.37 17.33
C ARG A 658 -7.27 -22.94 15.93
N GLN A 659 -6.34 -23.66 15.30
CA GLN A 659 -5.91 -23.36 13.93
C GLN A 659 -7.03 -23.66 12.92
N SER A 660 -7.74 -24.79 13.09
CA SER A 660 -8.93 -25.11 12.30
C SER A 660 -10.04 -24.07 12.44
N GLU A 661 -10.32 -23.61 13.67
CA GLU A 661 -11.30 -22.56 13.95
C GLU A 661 -10.90 -21.22 13.32
N LEU A 662 -9.62 -20.85 13.37
CA LEU A 662 -9.12 -19.63 12.72
C LEU A 662 -9.35 -19.67 11.20
N ILE A 663 -8.97 -20.77 10.54
CA ILE A 663 -9.18 -20.95 9.09
C ILE A 663 -10.69 -20.88 8.76
N ARG A 664 -11.53 -21.57 9.54
CA ARG A 664 -12.99 -21.54 9.39
C ARG A 664 -13.56 -20.13 9.54
N SER A 665 -13.03 -19.35 10.48
CA SER A 665 -13.53 -17.99 10.73
C SER A 665 -13.35 -17.06 9.52
N PHE A 666 -12.42 -17.37 8.61
CA PHE A 666 -12.24 -16.65 7.34
C PHE A 666 -13.10 -17.19 6.19
N GLY A 667 -14.04 -18.10 6.45
CA GLY A 667 -14.87 -18.73 5.41
C GLY A 667 -14.11 -19.74 4.54
N ILE A 668 -13.01 -20.29 5.05
CA ILE A 668 -12.21 -21.32 4.39
C ILE A 668 -12.41 -22.66 5.08
N GLU A 669 -12.46 -23.73 4.30
CA GLU A 669 -12.58 -25.08 4.81
C GLU A 669 -11.31 -25.47 5.60
N PRO A 670 -11.44 -25.93 6.86
CA PRO A 670 -10.29 -26.30 7.69
C PRO A 670 -9.46 -27.48 7.15
N LEU A 671 -8.14 -27.43 7.34
CA LEU A 671 -7.21 -28.43 6.82
C LEU A 671 -7.43 -29.84 7.40
N ASP A 672 -8.00 -29.97 8.60
CA ASP A 672 -8.32 -31.24 9.26
C ASP A 672 -9.53 -31.98 8.62
N THR A 673 -10.31 -31.28 7.80
CA THR A 673 -11.40 -31.88 7.01
C THR A 673 -10.91 -32.46 5.67
N LEU A 674 -9.82 -31.92 5.12
CA LEU A 674 -9.23 -32.38 3.85
C LEU A 674 -8.69 -33.81 3.93
N THR A 675 -8.26 -34.26 5.12
CA THR A 675 -7.69 -35.61 5.32
C THR A 675 -8.74 -36.70 5.54
N ARG A 676 -10.00 -36.35 5.85
CA ARG A 676 -11.09 -37.34 6.03
C ARG A 676 -12.02 -37.47 4.82
N ALA A 677 -12.20 -36.42 4.02
CA ALA A 677 -13.10 -36.47 2.86
C ALA A 677 -12.47 -37.15 1.62
N ALA A 678 -11.15 -37.09 1.46
CA ALA A 678 -10.45 -37.61 0.28
C ALA A 678 -10.41 -39.16 0.18
N TYR A 679 -10.76 -39.89 1.24
CA TYR A 679 -10.72 -41.36 1.23
C TYR A 679 -12.07 -42.04 0.92
N ALA A 680 -13.18 -41.30 0.80
CA ALA A 680 -14.50 -41.90 0.66
C ALA A 680 -15.34 -41.42 -0.53
N LYS A 681 -14.87 -40.45 -1.34
CA LYS A 681 -15.51 -40.12 -2.62
C LYS A 681 -14.46 -39.83 -3.69
N GLU A 682 -14.53 -40.62 -4.74
CA GLU A 682 -13.97 -40.33 -6.06
C GLU A 682 -14.46 -38.97 -6.56
N GLU A 683 -13.82 -37.88 -6.18
CA GLU A 683 -13.59 -36.72 -7.04
C GLU A 683 -12.31 -36.06 -6.53
N GLY A 684 -11.23 -36.28 -7.28
CA GLY A 684 -9.90 -35.80 -6.92
C GLY A 684 -9.88 -34.29 -6.75
N PHE A 685 -9.17 -33.83 -5.72
CA PHE A 685 -8.55 -32.53 -5.68
C PHE A 685 -7.54 -32.45 -6.85
N SER A 686 -8.07 -32.22 -8.05
CA SER A 686 -7.33 -32.16 -9.28
C SER A 686 -6.64 -30.80 -9.37
N PHE A 687 -5.38 -30.74 -8.95
CA PHE A 687 -4.42 -29.78 -9.50
C PHE A 687 -4.05 -30.22 -10.93
N LYS A 688 -5.00 -30.20 -11.86
CA LYS A 688 -4.69 -30.27 -13.30
C LYS A 688 -4.81 -28.86 -13.88
N ARG A 689 -3.81 -28.56 -14.72
CA ARG A 689 -3.56 -27.30 -15.44
C ARG A 689 -4.81 -26.64 -16.01
#